data_AF-T4VK26-F1
#
_entry.id   AF-T4VK26-F1
#
_cell.length_a   1.000
_cell.length_b   1.000
_cell.length_c   1.000
_cell.angle_alpha   90.00
_cell.angle_beta   90.00
_cell.angle_gamma   90.00
#
_symmetry.space_group_name_H-M   'P 1'
#
loop_
_entity.id
_entity.type
_entity.pdbx_description
1 polymer ?
#
loop_
_entity_poly.entity_id
_entity_poly.type
_entity_poly.pdbx_seq_one_letter_code
_entity_poly.pdbx_strand_id
1 'polypeptide(L)'
;MSTHLSTNIRVAIEKDNPSICRDEEKCIKCGMCKDICTDYIGVNGHYFLKNTNDTAVCINCGQCANVCPTSSITEVLDYKKVKSEMQNEDKIVIFTTSPAVRVSLGEEFNMVDGSFVEGKMVSLLRKLGANYVLDTNFAADLTIVEEASELIERIKTNNKPLPQFTSCCPSWVKYAETFHPDILDNISTSKSPIGMQGPTIKTYFAKKMGIDPAKIVNVALTPCTAKKFEIKRDEMNASGRFHDLEEMRDMDYVITTRELATWAKENNIEFNSLEDSPYDELMGESSGAGVIFANTGGVMEAALRTAYKYITNENPPNLFYNLETIRGMDGVREATLKIGELEVNIAVIYGTKNASKFIKRMKNGKKQYHFIEVMTCPGGCIGGGGQPKDTQFKGDELRKKRISGLYKRDSSMEVRLSHENEEIKALYKEFYGKPLSKLAEEMLHTIYFDRSEDLGGKEMSTSVKYRCSVCGYIHEGELPEGFICPVCKNPASVFVKLEDQAEKSSETTNKYKGTKTEKNLMEALSGESIARNKYTFFADVAKNEGYEQINQIFLKTAGNEREHSKLWFKELGYLGDTDQNLLHAAEGENYEWTDMYARFARDAEKEGFFDLAEKFIEVGKIEKSHEDRYRKLLNNIEMKAVFEKSEETMWECINCGHLVMGKKAPDVCPVCMYSQGFFEVRAENY
;
A
#
# COMPACT_ATOMS: atom_id res chain seq x y z
N MET A 1 9.01 28.52 3.63
CA MET A 1 8.63 27.70 4.80
C MET A 1 7.71 26.61 4.32
N SER A 2 7.92 25.37 4.74
CA SER A 2 6.91 24.33 4.45
C SER A 2 5.59 24.70 5.11
N THR A 3 4.52 24.58 4.34
CA THR A 3 3.12 24.70 4.76
C THR A 3 2.64 23.46 5.50
N HIS A 4 3.41 22.36 5.43
CA HIS A 4 3.13 21.09 6.09
C HIS A 4 4.04 20.88 7.30
N LEU A 5 3.56 20.11 8.28
CA LEU A 5 4.47 19.53 9.28
C LEU A 5 5.29 18.41 8.65
N SER A 6 6.47 18.13 9.21
CA SER A 6 7.35 17.06 8.77
C SER A 6 6.58 15.75 8.54
N THR A 7 6.83 15.14 7.38
CA THR A 7 6.27 13.84 6.97
C THR A 7 6.72 12.68 7.88
N ASN A 8 7.73 12.90 8.73
CA ASN A 8 8.14 11.96 9.79
C ASN A 8 7.20 11.96 11.00
N ILE A 9 6.37 13.01 11.16
CA ILE A 9 5.41 13.13 12.27
C ILE A 9 4.01 12.71 11.81
N ARG A 10 3.59 13.15 10.62
CA ARG A 10 2.26 12.88 10.06
C ARG A 10 2.28 13.07 8.54
N VAL A 11 1.35 12.45 7.83
CA VAL A 11 1.23 12.65 6.36
C VAL A 11 0.95 14.10 6.00
N ALA A 12 1.46 14.57 4.88
CA ALA A 12 1.06 15.84 4.29
C ALA A 12 -0.30 15.68 3.58
N ILE A 13 -1.17 16.69 3.68
CA ILE A 13 -2.50 16.71 3.04
C ILE A 13 -2.76 18.14 2.58
N GLU A 14 -3.00 18.32 1.28
CA GLU A 14 -3.37 19.62 0.74
C GLU A 14 -4.72 20.11 1.25
N LYS A 15 -4.86 21.44 1.41
CA LYS A 15 -6.10 22.07 1.89
C LYS A 15 -7.27 21.88 0.93
N ASP A 16 -6.98 21.84 -0.37
CA ASP A 16 -7.93 21.66 -1.46
C ASP A 16 -8.07 20.19 -1.87
N ASN A 17 -7.48 19.24 -1.13
CA ASN A 17 -7.61 17.82 -1.40
C ASN A 17 -9.11 17.45 -1.48
N PRO A 18 -9.58 16.89 -2.62
CA PRO A 18 -11.01 16.71 -2.85
C PRO A 18 -11.63 15.56 -2.04
N SER A 19 -10.80 14.73 -1.40
CA SER A 19 -11.22 13.45 -0.82
C SER A 19 -11.16 13.43 0.69
N ILE A 20 -10.12 14.03 1.27
CA ILE A 20 -9.90 14.10 2.71
C ILE A 20 -9.45 15.48 3.13
N CYS A 21 -9.76 15.88 4.35
CA CYS A 21 -9.32 17.13 4.94
C CYS A 21 -8.70 16.87 6.33
N ARG A 22 -8.01 17.89 6.86
CA ARG A 22 -7.44 17.88 8.19
C ARG A 22 -7.91 19.08 9.00
N ASP A 23 -8.44 18.79 10.19
CA ASP A 23 -8.58 19.73 11.28
C ASP A 23 -7.28 19.75 12.09
N GLU A 24 -6.55 20.85 11.98
CA GLU A 24 -5.25 21.04 12.60
C GLU A 24 -5.32 21.07 14.13
N GLU A 25 -6.40 21.59 14.71
CA GLU A 25 -6.57 21.75 16.16
C GLU A 25 -6.77 20.40 16.85
N LYS A 26 -7.38 19.43 16.15
CA LYS A 26 -7.58 18.06 16.67
C LYS A 26 -6.34 17.17 16.53
N CYS A 27 -5.30 17.62 15.83
CA CYS A 27 -4.16 16.76 15.52
C CYS A 27 -3.22 16.59 16.71
N ILE A 28 -3.22 15.40 17.32
CA ILE A 28 -2.32 15.06 18.44
C ILE A 28 -0.94 14.54 18.02
N LYS A 29 -0.63 14.58 16.70
CA LYS A 29 0.69 14.20 16.15
C LYS A 29 1.16 12.78 16.53
N CYS A 30 0.23 11.83 16.62
CA CYS A 30 0.50 10.47 17.09
C CYS A 30 1.22 9.53 16.08
N GLY A 31 1.49 9.98 14.85
CA GLY A 31 2.18 9.14 13.85
C GLY A 31 1.31 8.13 13.09
N MET A 32 0.15 7.70 13.60
CA MET A 32 -0.64 6.61 12.99
C MET A 32 -1.00 6.82 11.51
N CYS A 33 -1.32 8.07 11.13
CA CYS A 33 -1.60 8.40 9.73
C CYS A 33 -0.37 8.25 8.82
N LYS A 34 0.84 8.53 9.33
CA LYS A 34 2.12 8.30 8.66
C LYS A 34 2.40 6.82 8.56
N ASP A 35 2.24 6.06 9.64
CA ASP A 35 2.55 4.62 9.67
C ASP A 35 1.69 3.87 8.64
N ILE A 36 0.36 4.07 8.62
CA ILE A 36 -0.50 3.42 7.62
C ILE A 36 -0.12 3.80 6.17
N CYS A 37 0.25 5.07 5.95
CA CYS A 37 0.60 5.57 4.62
C CYS A 37 1.97 5.08 4.15
N THR A 38 2.90 4.80 5.08
CA THR A 38 4.26 4.32 4.80
C THR A 38 4.28 2.79 4.68
N ASP A 39 3.59 2.10 5.58
CA ASP A 39 3.74 0.66 5.77
C ASP A 39 2.81 -0.17 4.89
N TYR A 40 1.62 0.34 4.58
CA TYR A 40 0.64 -0.36 3.76
C TYR A 40 0.43 0.29 2.40
N ILE A 41 0.35 1.63 2.37
CA ILE A 41 0.08 2.36 1.13
C ILE A 41 1.36 2.61 0.32
N GLY A 42 2.49 2.91 0.96
CA GLY A 42 3.74 3.16 0.25
C GLY A 42 3.74 4.44 -0.57
N VAL A 43 3.08 5.49 -0.07
CA VAL A 43 3.14 6.86 -0.64
C VAL A 43 4.04 7.74 0.22
N ASN A 44 3.77 7.81 1.52
CA ASN A 44 4.67 8.49 2.45
C ASN A 44 6.04 7.78 2.46
N GLY A 45 7.13 8.55 2.38
CA GLY A 45 8.50 8.03 2.26
C GLY A 45 8.94 7.69 0.84
N HIS A 46 8.07 7.82 -0.18
CA HIS A 46 8.42 7.61 -1.59
C HIS A 46 8.48 8.92 -2.41
N TYR A 47 8.28 10.06 -1.77
CA TYR A 47 8.51 11.39 -2.33
C TYR A 47 8.99 12.31 -1.21
N PHE A 48 9.50 13.47 -1.58
CA PHE A 48 9.83 14.51 -0.62
C PHE A 48 9.18 15.84 -1.00
N LEU A 49 8.59 16.53 -0.02
CA LEU A 49 7.93 17.83 -0.20
C LEU A 49 8.84 18.84 -0.90
N LYS A 50 10.15 18.75 -0.67
CA LYS A 50 11.13 19.63 -1.30
C LYS A 50 11.19 19.52 -2.83
N ASN A 51 10.97 18.32 -3.36
CA ASN A 51 11.03 18.05 -4.78
C ASN A 51 9.72 18.49 -5.44
N THR A 52 8.63 18.48 -4.67
CA THR A 52 7.27 18.74 -5.16
C THR A 52 6.82 20.17 -4.90
N ASN A 53 7.75 21.11 -4.73
CA ASN A 53 7.46 22.51 -4.37
C ASN A 53 6.51 22.63 -3.18
N ASP A 54 6.76 21.83 -2.15
CA ASP A 54 5.97 21.71 -0.92
C ASP A 54 4.54 21.19 -1.12
N THR A 55 4.24 20.59 -2.28
CA THR A 55 2.94 20.01 -2.58
C THR A 55 2.89 18.54 -2.16
N ALA A 56 1.89 18.14 -1.40
CA ALA A 56 1.72 16.78 -0.94
C ALA A 56 1.25 15.84 -2.06
N VAL A 57 2.01 14.77 -2.30
CA VAL A 57 1.60 13.68 -3.19
C VAL A 57 0.67 12.74 -2.42
N CYS A 58 -0.57 12.62 -2.90
CA CYS A 58 -1.62 11.85 -2.26
C CYS A 58 -2.46 11.08 -3.29
N ILE A 59 -2.68 9.79 -3.05
CA ILE A 59 -3.54 8.93 -3.88
C ILE A 59 -5.01 8.89 -3.42
N ASN A 60 -5.38 9.76 -2.48
CA ASN A 60 -6.76 9.99 -2.00
C ASN A 60 -7.46 8.79 -1.32
N CYS A 61 -6.74 7.73 -0.95
CA CYS A 61 -7.32 6.47 -0.45
C CYS A 61 -8.04 6.55 0.91
N GLY A 62 -7.75 7.60 1.70
CA GLY A 62 -8.42 7.87 2.97
C GLY A 62 -8.06 6.93 4.12
N GLN A 63 -7.09 6.04 3.97
CA GLN A 63 -6.68 5.15 5.07
C GLN A 63 -6.15 5.92 6.29
N CYS A 64 -5.51 7.08 6.07
CA CYS A 64 -5.12 7.99 7.14
C CYS A 64 -6.32 8.54 7.93
N ALA A 65 -7.49 8.70 7.31
CA ALA A 65 -8.72 9.10 8.00
C ALA A 65 -9.25 7.97 8.88
N ASN A 66 -9.21 6.73 8.39
CA ASN A 66 -9.67 5.54 9.11
C ASN A 66 -8.89 5.29 10.41
N VAL A 67 -7.56 5.48 10.39
CA VAL A 67 -6.70 5.24 11.57
C VAL A 67 -6.57 6.45 12.50
N CYS A 68 -7.13 7.61 12.14
CA CYS A 68 -6.99 8.82 12.94
C CYS A 68 -7.89 8.75 14.20
N PRO A 69 -7.30 8.69 15.42
CA PRO A 69 -8.06 8.44 16.64
C PRO A 69 -8.88 9.64 17.11
N THR A 70 -8.44 10.86 16.79
CA THR A 70 -9.12 12.11 17.19
C THR A 70 -10.06 12.66 16.12
N SER A 71 -10.21 11.93 15.00
CA SER A 71 -10.90 12.44 13.81
C SER A 71 -10.39 13.82 13.36
N SER A 72 -9.09 14.06 13.54
CA SER A 72 -8.39 15.19 12.92
C SER A 72 -8.33 15.06 11.41
N ILE A 73 -8.28 13.84 10.87
CA ILE A 73 -8.41 13.59 9.43
C ILE A 73 -9.77 12.92 9.18
N THR A 74 -10.55 13.51 8.29
CA THR A 74 -11.86 13.01 7.83
C THR A 74 -11.95 13.10 6.31
N GLU A 75 -12.99 12.51 5.73
CA GLU A 75 -13.41 12.81 4.38
C GLU A 75 -13.84 14.28 4.23
N VAL A 76 -13.76 14.78 3.00
CA VAL A 76 -14.46 16.03 2.62
C VAL A 76 -15.96 15.73 2.58
N LEU A 77 -16.76 16.51 3.30
CA LEU A 77 -18.20 16.33 3.39
C LEU A 77 -18.91 16.98 2.20
N ASP A 78 -19.44 16.16 1.28
CA ASP A 78 -20.24 16.60 0.14
C ASP A 78 -21.74 16.40 0.36
N TYR A 79 -22.17 15.61 1.36
CA TYR A 79 -23.61 15.39 1.63
C TYR A 79 -24.39 16.69 1.88
N LYS A 80 -23.72 17.75 2.35
CA LYS A 80 -24.34 19.08 2.54
C LYS A 80 -24.66 19.76 1.20
N LYS A 81 -23.82 19.57 0.17
CA LYS A 81 -24.09 20.05 -1.18
C LYS A 81 -25.25 19.28 -1.78
N VAL A 82 -25.22 17.95 -1.67
CA VAL A 82 -26.31 17.07 -2.10
C VAL A 82 -27.63 17.45 -1.42
N LYS A 83 -27.63 17.68 -0.10
CA LYS A 83 -28.80 18.16 0.64
C LYS A 83 -29.35 19.48 0.08
N SER A 84 -28.48 20.38 -0.39
CA SER A 84 -28.88 21.66 -0.98
C SER A 84 -29.49 21.45 -2.37
N GLU A 85 -28.94 20.56 -3.20
CA GLU A 85 -29.52 20.19 -4.50
C GLU A 85 -30.90 19.57 -4.35
N MET A 86 -31.11 18.74 -3.32
CA MET A 86 -32.41 18.11 -3.04
C MET A 86 -33.50 19.09 -2.60
N GLN A 87 -33.14 20.34 -2.25
CA GLN A 87 -34.13 21.39 -1.98
C GLN A 87 -34.60 22.09 -3.27
N ASN A 88 -33.94 21.83 -4.41
CA ASN A 88 -34.31 22.40 -5.69
C ASN A 88 -35.31 21.48 -6.41
N GLU A 89 -36.57 21.93 -6.52
CA GLU A 89 -37.65 21.17 -7.16
C GLU A 89 -37.42 20.94 -8.66
N ASP A 90 -36.55 21.73 -9.32
CA ASP A 90 -36.18 21.54 -10.72
C ASP A 90 -35.13 20.43 -10.93
N LYS A 91 -34.51 19.93 -9.85
CA LYS A 91 -33.48 18.89 -9.89
C LYS A 91 -34.04 17.51 -9.56
N ILE A 92 -33.47 16.51 -10.22
CA ILE A 92 -33.78 15.10 -9.97
C ILE A 92 -32.52 14.46 -9.40
N VAL A 93 -32.55 14.17 -8.10
CA VAL A 93 -31.41 13.62 -7.37
C VAL A 93 -31.49 12.10 -7.36
N ILE A 94 -30.51 11.48 -8.01
CA ILE A 94 -30.37 10.03 -8.16
C ILE A 94 -29.21 9.56 -7.30
N PHE A 95 -29.44 8.57 -6.44
CA PHE A 95 -28.39 7.90 -5.69
C PHE A 95 -28.04 6.56 -6.30
N THR A 96 -26.75 6.26 -6.41
CA THR A 96 -26.24 4.91 -6.72
C THR A 96 -25.46 4.37 -5.53
N THR A 97 -25.67 3.11 -5.15
CA THR A 97 -25.11 2.58 -3.89
C THR A 97 -24.12 1.44 -4.12
N SER A 98 -22.90 1.58 -3.57
CA SER A 98 -21.83 0.60 -3.70
C SER A 98 -22.04 -0.65 -2.80
N PRO A 99 -21.55 -1.84 -3.21
CA PRO A 99 -21.78 -3.09 -2.49
C PRO A 99 -21.27 -3.07 -1.05
N ALA A 100 -20.09 -2.48 -0.81
CA ALA A 100 -19.45 -2.46 0.52
C ALA A 100 -20.21 -1.63 1.57
N VAL A 101 -21.07 -0.69 1.14
CA VAL A 101 -21.86 0.14 2.04
C VAL A 101 -22.90 -0.72 2.77
N ARG A 102 -23.49 -1.69 2.06
CA ARG A 102 -24.55 -2.58 2.55
C ARG A 102 -24.10 -3.48 3.69
N VAL A 103 -22.81 -3.78 3.81
CA VAL A 103 -22.26 -4.65 4.86
C VAL A 103 -21.61 -3.89 6.01
N SER A 104 -21.63 -2.56 5.97
CA SER A 104 -20.94 -1.73 6.96
C SER A 104 -21.80 -0.60 7.53
N LEU A 105 -22.75 -0.04 6.76
CA LEU A 105 -23.59 1.08 7.22
C LEU A 105 -24.30 0.77 8.54
N GLY A 106 -24.76 -0.46 8.75
CA GLY A 106 -25.43 -0.87 9.99
C GLY A 106 -24.56 -0.70 11.26
N GLU A 107 -23.23 -0.73 11.13
CA GLU A 107 -22.31 -0.55 12.26
C GLU A 107 -22.46 0.84 12.90
N GLU A 108 -22.77 1.87 12.10
CA GLU A 108 -23.03 3.23 12.58
C GLU A 108 -24.32 3.35 13.40
N PHE A 109 -25.17 2.32 13.37
CA PHE A 109 -26.46 2.23 14.05
C PHE A 109 -26.51 1.06 15.06
N ASN A 110 -25.33 0.61 15.51
CA ASN A 110 -25.13 -0.46 16.50
C ASN A 110 -25.68 -1.84 16.08
N MET A 111 -25.83 -2.07 14.77
CA MET A 111 -26.12 -3.41 14.26
C MET A 111 -24.87 -4.28 14.28
N VAL A 112 -25.05 -5.60 14.14
CA VAL A 112 -23.94 -6.56 14.14
C VAL A 112 -23.00 -6.30 12.95
N ASP A 113 -21.69 -6.30 13.21
CA ASP A 113 -20.65 -6.19 12.17
C ASP A 113 -20.93 -7.14 10.98
N GLY A 114 -20.90 -6.62 9.75
CA GLY A 114 -21.16 -7.43 8.54
C GLY A 114 -22.64 -7.69 8.23
N SER A 115 -23.58 -7.11 8.98
CA SER A 115 -25.01 -7.15 8.65
C SER A 115 -25.26 -6.58 7.26
N PHE A 116 -26.01 -7.30 6.42
CA PHE A 116 -26.40 -6.85 5.08
C PHE A 116 -27.68 -6.00 5.16
N VAL A 117 -27.56 -4.68 5.03
CA VAL A 117 -28.61 -3.68 5.30
C VAL A 117 -29.11 -2.93 4.06
N GLU A 118 -29.14 -3.62 2.91
CA GLU A 118 -29.54 -3.06 1.62
C GLU A 118 -30.89 -2.35 1.64
N GLY A 119 -31.95 -3.05 2.06
CA GLY A 119 -33.31 -2.49 2.05
C GLY A 119 -33.45 -1.26 2.94
N LYS A 120 -32.87 -1.27 4.14
CA LYS A 120 -32.88 -0.11 5.05
C LYS A 120 -32.06 1.06 4.52
N MET A 121 -30.95 0.79 3.84
CA MET A 121 -30.14 1.83 3.19
C MET A 121 -30.95 2.54 2.09
N VAL A 122 -31.69 1.79 1.27
CA VAL A 122 -32.56 2.38 0.24
C VAL A 122 -33.68 3.20 0.89
N SER A 123 -34.35 2.66 1.90
CA SER A 123 -35.39 3.38 2.65
C SER A 123 -34.87 4.66 3.30
N LEU A 124 -33.63 4.64 3.80
CA LEU A 124 -32.99 5.82 4.37
C LEU A 124 -32.81 6.91 3.31
N LEU A 125 -32.27 6.57 2.13
CA LEU A 125 -32.08 7.53 1.04
C LEU A 125 -33.40 8.13 0.56
N ARG A 126 -34.45 7.30 0.43
CA ARG A 126 -35.80 7.79 0.10
C ARG A 126 -36.35 8.72 1.18
N LYS A 127 -36.18 8.37 2.46
CA LYS A 127 -36.60 9.21 3.59
C LYS A 127 -35.85 10.54 3.66
N LEU A 128 -34.61 10.59 3.16
CA LEU A 128 -33.82 11.82 3.01
C LEU A 128 -34.23 12.65 1.78
N GLY A 129 -35.07 12.11 0.89
CA GLY A 129 -35.68 12.81 -0.24
C GLY A 129 -35.15 12.40 -1.63
N ALA A 130 -34.45 11.26 -1.76
CA ALA A 130 -33.97 10.81 -3.07
C ALA A 130 -35.13 10.60 -4.06
N ASN A 131 -34.99 11.08 -5.29
CA ASN A 131 -35.98 10.84 -6.35
C ASN A 131 -35.86 9.41 -6.89
N TYR A 132 -34.62 8.95 -7.08
CA TYR A 132 -34.31 7.59 -7.47
C TYR A 132 -33.13 7.04 -6.67
N VAL A 133 -33.16 5.74 -6.39
CA VAL A 133 -32.12 4.96 -5.74
C VAL A 133 -31.86 3.73 -6.59
N LEU A 134 -30.66 3.66 -7.14
CA LEU A 134 -30.17 2.63 -8.08
C LEU A 134 -29.00 1.85 -7.46
N ASP A 135 -28.65 0.73 -8.10
CA ASP A 135 -27.63 -0.20 -7.61
C ASP A 135 -26.31 -0.04 -8.38
N THR A 136 -25.18 0.23 -7.71
CA THR A 136 -23.86 0.22 -8.38
C THR A 136 -23.39 -1.18 -8.77
N ASN A 137 -23.94 -2.24 -8.19
CA ASN A 137 -23.66 -3.62 -8.58
C ASN A 137 -24.13 -3.90 -10.02
N PHE A 138 -25.19 -3.23 -10.51
CA PHE A 138 -25.54 -3.24 -11.92
C PHE A 138 -24.34 -2.80 -12.77
N ALA A 139 -23.72 -1.67 -12.41
CA ALA A 139 -22.57 -1.17 -13.13
C ALA A 139 -21.27 -1.96 -12.84
N ALA A 140 -21.21 -2.70 -11.73
CA ALA A 140 -20.17 -3.70 -11.52
C ALA A 140 -20.30 -4.84 -12.53
N ASP A 141 -21.51 -5.33 -12.78
CA ASP A 141 -21.74 -6.31 -13.85
C ASP A 141 -21.37 -5.74 -15.24
N LEU A 142 -21.70 -4.47 -15.50
CA LEU A 142 -21.30 -3.77 -16.72
C LEU A 142 -19.77 -3.71 -16.86
N THR A 143 -19.07 -3.37 -15.77
CA THR A 143 -17.61 -3.34 -15.71
C THR A 143 -17.01 -4.70 -16.02
N ILE A 144 -17.56 -5.77 -15.43
CA ILE A 144 -17.10 -7.14 -15.66
C ILE A 144 -17.27 -7.57 -17.11
N VAL A 145 -18.39 -7.22 -17.74
CA VAL A 145 -18.63 -7.56 -19.14
C VAL A 145 -17.61 -6.86 -20.06
N GLU A 146 -17.29 -5.59 -19.83
CA GLU A 146 -16.25 -4.89 -20.61
C GLU A 146 -14.83 -5.37 -20.28
N GLU A 147 -14.47 -5.45 -19.00
CA GLU A 147 -13.12 -5.80 -18.54
C GLU A 147 -12.73 -7.26 -18.88
N ALA A 148 -13.69 -8.19 -18.80
CA ALA A 148 -13.47 -9.57 -19.27
C ALA A 148 -13.37 -9.64 -20.80
N SER A 149 -14.15 -8.83 -21.53
CA SER A 149 -14.05 -8.75 -23.00
C SER A 149 -12.70 -8.17 -23.43
N GLU A 150 -12.22 -7.12 -22.76
CA GLU A 150 -10.90 -6.54 -22.99
C GLU A 150 -9.80 -7.58 -22.72
N LEU A 151 -9.86 -8.30 -21.59
CA LEU A 151 -8.89 -9.36 -21.28
C LEU A 151 -8.83 -10.42 -22.37
N ILE A 152 -9.99 -10.88 -22.84
CA ILE A 152 -10.10 -11.88 -23.91
C ILE A 152 -9.53 -11.33 -25.23
N GLU A 153 -9.81 -10.08 -25.56
CA GLU A 153 -9.27 -9.43 -26.74
C GLU A 153 -7.73 -9.35 -26.68
N ARG A 154 -7.17 -8.94 -25.54
CA ARG A 154 -5.71 -8.90 -25.32
C ARG A 154 -5.09 -10.27 -25.51
N ILE A 155 -5.68 -11.31 -24.93
CA ILE A 155 -5.19 -12.70 -25.03
C ILE A 155 -5.26 -13.21 -26.48
N LYS A 156 -6.36 -12.95 -27.20
CA LYS A 156 -6.58 -13.51 -28.54
C LYS A 156 -5.85 -12.75 -29.66
N THR A 157 -5.74 -11.43 -29.54
CA THR A 157 -5.26 -10.56 -30.61
C THR A 157 -3.87 -9.99 -30.35
N ASN A 158 -3.43 -9.99 -29.09
CA ASN A 158 -2.18 -9.34 -28.65
C ASN A 158 -2.12 -7.85 -29.05
N ASN A 159 -3.28 -7.17 -29.07
CA ASN A 159 -3.40 -5.76 -29.43
C ASN A 159 -2.93 -4.79 -28.33
N LYS A 160 -2.90 -5.24 -27.07
CA LYS A 160 -2.41 -4.51 -25.89
C LYS A 160 -1.61 -5.46 -24.98
N PRO A 161 -0.70 -4.93 -24.13
CA PRO A 161 0.19 -5.77 -23.34
C PRO A 161 -0.55 -6.54 -22.23
N LEU A 162 0.01 -7.70 -21.91
CA LEU A 162 -0.29 -8.50 -20.72
C LEU A 162 0.83 -8.34 -19.66
N PRO A 163 0.53 -8.52 -18.36
CA PRO A 163 -0.78 -8.78 -17.79
C PRO A 163 -1.72 -7.57 -17.90
N GLN A 164 -3.04 -7.81 -17.93
CA GLN A 164 -4.02 -6.74 -17.69
C GLN A 164 -4.16 -6.50 -16.19
N PHE A 165 -3.99 -5.25 -15.74
CA PHE A 165 -4.31 -4.83 -14.37
C PHE A 165 -5.74 -4.29 -14.31
N THR A 166 -6.44 -4.53 -13.21
CA THR A 166 -7.75 -3.91 -12.99
C THR A 166 -7.63 -2.40 -12.78
N SER A 167 -8.69 -1.66 -13.10
CA SER A 167 -8.74 -0.18 -13.07
C SER A 167 -9.74 0.42 -12.09
N CYS A 168 -10.63 -0.40 -11.51
CA CYS A 168 -11.79 0.08 -10.78
C CYS A 168 -11.47 0.81 -9.44
N CYS A 169 -10.25 0.64 -8.91
CA CYS A 169 -9.76 1.30 -7.71
C CYS A 169 -9.01 2.60 -8.08
N PRO A 170 -9.57 3.80 -7.87
CA PRO A 170 -8.97 5.05 -8.32
C PRO A 170 -7.65 5.39 -7.60
N SER A 171 -7.48 4.95 -6.36
CA SER A 171 -6.21 5.11 -5.64
C SER A 171 -5.11 4.24 -6.22
N TRP A 172 -5.46 3.05 -6.74
CA TRP A 172 -4.50 2.20 -7.44
C TRP A 172 -4.12 2.84 -8.78
N VAL A 173 -5.10 3.29 -9.57
CA VAL A 173 -4.84 4.00 -10.83
C VAL A 173 -3.93 5.20 -10.60
N LYS A 174 -4.28 6.10 -9.67
CA LYS A 174 -3.44 7.27 -9.36
C LYS A 174 -2.05 6.88 -8.85
N TYR A 175 -1.93 5.79 -8.09
CA TYR A 175 -0.64 5.27 -7.65
C TYR A 175 0.19 4.77 -8.83
N ALA A 176 -0.39 4.04 -9.78
CA ALA A 176 0.30 3.58 -10.98
C ALA A 176 0.71 4.77 -11.87
N GLU A 177 -0.20 5.73 -12.12
CA GLU A 177 0.10 6.97 -12.83
C GLU A 177 1.30 7.72 -12.24
N THR A 178 1.43 7.73 -10.91
CA THR A 178 2.49 8.49 -10.22
C THR A 178 3.80 7.70 -10.08
N PHE A 179 3.74 6.42 -9.73
CA PHE A 179 4.91 5.63 -9.29
C PHE A 179 5.29 4.47 -10.22
N HIS A 180 4.40 4.07 -11.12
CA HIS A 180 4.64 3.00 -12.12
C HIS A 180 4.06 3.39 -13.50
N PRO A 181 4.43 4.57 -14.05
CA PRO A 181 3.89 5.01 -15.34
C PRO A 181 4.20 4.02 -16.47
N ASP A 182 5.23 3.19 -16.29
CA ASP A 182 5.67 2.21 -17.26
C ASP A 182 4.72 1.00 -17.45
N ILE A 183 3.71 0.84 -16.57
CA ILE A 183 2.67 -0.20 -16.72
C ILE A 183 1.30 0.37 -17.09
N LEU A 184 1.18 1.65 -17.47
CA LEU A 184 -0.13 2.26 -17.73
C LEU A 184 -0.89 1.58 -18.87
N ASP A 185 -0.20 1.15 -19.92
CA ASP A 185 -0.79 0.41 -21.04
C ASP A 185 -1.31 -0.99 -20.63
N ASN A 186 -0.82 -1.51 -19.50
CA ASN A 186 -1.29 -2.76 -18.91
C ASN A 186 -2.59 -2.58 -18.10
N ILE A 187 -2.98 -1.36 -17.72
CA ILE A 187 -4.22 -1.14 -16.97
C ILE A 187 -5.43 -1.28 -17.93
N SER A 188 -6.50 -1.94 -17.46
CA SER A 188 -7.76 -2.04 -18.19
C SER A 188 -8.30 -0.66 -18.51
N THR A 189 -8.77 -0.47 -19.74
CA THR A 189 -9.37 0.81 -20.16
C THR A 189 -10.81 0.95 -19.67
N SER A 190 -11.45 -0.13 -19.23
CA SER A 190 -12.78 -0.09 -18.60
C SER A 190 -12.78 0.90 -17.44
N LYS A 191 -13.76 1.82 -17.41
CA LYS A 191 -14.00 2.68 -16.25
C LYS A 191 -14.41 1.85 -15.04
N SER A 192 -14.34 2.46 -13.86
CA SER A 192 -14.89 1.83 -12.66
C SER A 192 -16.42 1.73 -12.71
N PRO A 193 -17.07 0.94 -11.83
CA PRO A 193 -18.53 0.83 -11.80
C PRO A 193 -19.24 2.19 -11.75
N ILE A 194 -18.80 3.13 -10.90
CA ILE A 194 -19.44 4.46 -10.85
C ILE A 194 -19.11 5.32 -12.07
N GLY A 195 -17.93 5.11 -12.67
CA GLY A 195 -17.50 5.80 -13.90
C GLY A 195 -18.25 5.31 -15.14
N MET A 196 -18.73 4.06 -15.15
CA MET A 196 -19.62 3.52 -16.16
C MET A 196 -21.09 3.88 -15.89
N GLN A 197 -21.51 3.85 -14.63
CA GLN A 197 -22.90 4.15 -14.27
C GLN A 197 -23.26 5.61 -14.51
N GLY A 198 -22.34 6.54 -14.21
CA GLY A 198 -22.51 7.97 -14.42
C GLY A 198 -23.04 8.34 -15.81
N PRO A 199 -22.27 8.08 -16.88
CA PRO A 199 -22.70 8.40 -18.23
C PRO A 199 -23.92 7.59 -18.66
N THR A 200 -24.07 6.34 -18.20
CA THR A 200 -25.22 5.50 -18.53
C THR A 200 -26.52 6.03 -17.91
N ILE A 201 -26.47 6.61 -16.70
CA ILE A 201 -27.62 7.27 -16.07
C ILE A 201 -28.02 8.52 -16.87
N LYS A 202 -27.06 9.38 -17.18
CA LYS A 202 -27.34 10.64 -17.89
C LYS A 202 -27.68 10.45 -19.37
N THR A 203 -27.58 9.24 -19.92
CA THR A 203 -27.93 8.95 -21.32
C THR A 203 -29.07 7.95 -21.43
N TYR A 204 -28.79 6.67 -21.20
CA TYR A 204 -29.74 5.58 -21.37
C TYR A 204 -30.89 5.64 -20.36
N PHE A 205 -30.60 5.76 -19.06
CA PHE A 205 -31.65 5.87 -18.03
C PHE A 205 -32.50 7.12 -18.23
N ALA A 206 -31.86 8.29 -18.40
CA ALA A 206 -32.56 9.55 -18.65
C ALA A 206 -33.53 9.45 -19.83
N LYS A 207 -33.08 8.87 -20.95
CA LYS A 207 -33.92 8.64 -22.14
C LYS A 207 -35.09 7.69 -21.84
N LYS A 208 -34.84 6.58 -21.15
CA LYS A 208 -35.88 5.58 -20.81
C LYS A 208 -36.94 6.14 -19.86
N MET A 209 -36.53 6.99 -18.93
CA MET A 209 -37.40 7.61 -17.94
C MET A 209 -38.04 8.92 -18.44
N GLY A 210 -37.68 9.41 -19.63
CA GLY A 210 -38.17 10.69 -20.15
C GLY A 210 -37.67 11.90 -19.35
N ILE A 211 -36.48 11.80 -18.75
CA ILE A 211 -35.87 12.82 -17.91
C ILE A 211 -34.87 13.64 -18.75
N ASP A 212 -34.90 14.96 -18.58
CA ASP A 212 -33.86 15.85 -19.11
C ASP A 212 -32.53 15.59 -18.36
N PRO A 213 -31.47 15.14 -19.05
CA PRO A 213 -30.17 14.88 -18.44
C PRO A 213 -29.58 16.07 -17.67
N ALA A 214 -29.87 17.31 -18.07
CA ALA A 214 -29.35 18.52 -17.40
C ALA A 214 -30.00 18.77 -16.03
N LYS A 215 -31.14 18.12 -15.74
CA LYS A 215 -31.81 18.16 -14.44
C LYS A 215 -31.30 17.10 -13.46
N ILE A 216 -30.59 16.09 -13.95
CA ILE A 216 -30.09 15.00 -13.12
C ILE A 216 -28.90 15.47 -12.28
N VAL A 217 -29.02 15.29 -10.96
CA VAL A 217 -27.92 15.33 -10.00
C VAL A 217 -27.63 13.90 -9.59
N ASN A 218 -26.55 13.34 -10.13
CA ASN A 218 -26.14 11.96 -9.91
C ASN A 218 -25.15 11.87 -8.75
N VAL A 219 -25.47 11.05 -7.75
CA VAL A 219 -24.75 10.95 -6.49
C VAL A 219 -24.34 9.49 -6.23
N ALA A 220 -23.05 9.23 -6.09
CA ALA A 220 -22.57 7.91 -5.69
C ALA A 220 -22.36 7.82 -4.18
N LEU A 221 -23.04 6.87 -3.52
CA LEU A 221 -22.79 6.47 -2.14
C LEU A 221 -21.75 5.34 -2.12
N THR A 222 -20.56 5.63 -1.61
CA THR A 222 -19.40 4.74 -1.73
C THR A 222 -18.65 4.54 -0.41
N PRO A 223 -17.91 3.43 -0.24
CA PRO A 223 -17.06 3.23 0.93
C PRO A 223 -15.71 3.99 0.82
N CYS A 224 -15.53 4.86 -0.18
CA CYS A 224 -14.22 5.29 -0.64
C CYS A 224 -14.13 6.81 -0.83
N THR A 225 -13.15 7.43 -0.19
CA THR A 225 -12.86 8.86 -0.37
C THR A 225 -12.26 9.17 -1.74
N ALA A 226 -11.49 8.25 -2.32
CA ALA A 226 -10.84 8.45 -3.61
C ALA A 226 -11.81 8.53 -4.79
N LYS A 227 -13.05 8.02 -4.64
CA LYS A 227 -14.12 8.22 -5.64
C LYS A 227 -14.46 9.71 -5.82
N LYS A 228 -14.32 10.54 -4.79
CA LYS A 228 -14.46 12.02 -4.90
C LYS A 228 -13.40 12.64 -5.82
N PHE A 229 -12.19 12.08 -5.86
CA PHE A 229 -11.15 12.48 -6.81
C PHE A 229 -11.47 11.97 -8.21
N GLU A 230 -11.88 10.71 -8.34
CA GLU A 230 -12.17 10.07 -9.64
C GLU A 230 -13.18 10.87 -10.47
N ILE A 231 -14.31 11.27 -9.88
CA ILE A 231 -15.36 11.98 -10.61
C ILE A 231 -14.93 13.38 -11.08
N LYS A 232 -13.86 13.92 -10.50
CA LYS A 232 -13.27 15.23 -10.84
C LYS A 232 -12.19 15.14 -11.91
N ARG A 233 -11.78 13.96 -12.34
CA ARG A 233 -10.78 13.79 -13.41
C ARG A 233 -11.33 14.32 -14.72
N ASP A 234 -10.59 15.13 -15.46
CA ASP A 234 -11.10 15.90 -16.60
C ASP A 234 -11.86 15.03 -17.62
N GLU A 235 -11.37 13.83 -17.88
CA GLU A 235 -11.93 12.86 -18.84
C GLU A 235 -13.26 12.21 -18.42
N MET A 236 -13.72 12.39 -17.17
CA MET A 236 -14.98 11.87 -16.62
C MET A 236 -16.20 12.76 -16.97
N ASN A 237 -16.38 13.02 -18.26
CA ASN A 237 -17.46 13.83 -18.84
C ASN A 237 -18.05 13.20 -20.12
N ALA A 238 -18.12 11.87 -20.21
CA ALA A 238 -18.63 11.19 -21.40
C ALA A 238 -20.09 11.55 -21.73
N SER A 239 -20.94 11.71 -20.72
CA SER A 239 -22.31 12.20 -20.87
C SER A 239 -22.38 13.63 -21.40
N GLY A 240 -21.49 14.52 -20.95
CA GLY A 240 -21.40 15.87 -21.49
C GLY A 240 -21.00 15.88 -22.96
N ARG A 241 -20.01 15.05 -23.34
CA ARG A 241 -19.65 14.87 -24.76
C ARG A 241 -20.79 14.28 -25.58
N PHE A 242 -21.55 13.34 -25.01
CA PHE A 242 -22.67 12.70 -25.71
C PHE A 242 -23.83 13.67 -26.00
N HIS A 243 -24.06 14.64 -25.11
CA HIS A 243 -25.13 15.63 -25.23
C HIS A 243 -24.69 16.99 -25.75
N ASP A 244 -23.42 17.16 -26.11
CA ASP A 244 -22.82 18.46 -26.43
C ASP A 244 -23.00 19.52 -25.32
N LEU A 245 -22.85 19.09 -24.06
CA LEU A 245 -22.95 19.91 -22.85
C LEU A 245 -21.61 19.92 -22.09
N GLU A 246 -20.78 20.92 -22.35
CA GLU A 246 -19.39 21.01 -21.87
C GLU A 246 -19.26 20.93 -20.33
N GLU A 247 -20.19 21.58 -19.60
CA GLU A 247 -20.20 21.62 -18.14
C GLU A 247 -20.73 20.32 -17.49
N MET A 248 -21.31 19.39 -18.27
CA MET A 248 -21.92 18.19 -17.73
C MET A 248 -20.86 17.13 -17.40
N ARG A 249 -20.84 16.76 -16.11
CA ARG A 249 -20.03 15.67 -15.56
C ARG A 249 -20.79 14.35 -15.56
N ASP A 250 -20.09 13.23 -15.61
CA ASP A 250 -20.70 11.89 -15.53
C ASP A 250 -21.35 11.61 -14.16
N MET A 251 -20.71 12.07 -13.10
CA MET A 251 -21.15 11.96 -11.72
C MET A 251 -20.93 13.30 -11.04
N ASP A 252 -21.94 13.81 -10.34
CA ASP A 252 -21.90 15.18 -9.78
C ASP A 252 -21.30 15.17 -8.37
N TYR A 253 -21.69 14.20 -7.54
CA TYR A 253 -21.25 14.10 -6.16
C TYR A 253 -20.92 12.66 -5.75
N VAL A 254 -20.04 12.54 -4.76
CA VAL A 254 -19.80 11.28 -4.04
C VAL A 254 -20.00 11.55 -2.56
N ILE A 255 -20.75 10.70 -1.88
CA ILE A 255 -20.83 10.70 -0.41
C ILE A 255 -20.33 9.36 0.14
N THR A 256 -19.72 9.39 1.33
CA THR A 256 -19.23 8.19 1.99
C THR A 256 -20.31 7.49 2.83
N THR A 257 -20.04 6.24 3.24
CA THR A 257 -20.85 5.53 4.25
C THR A 257 -21.03 6.34 5.54
N ARG A 258 -19.95 6.95 6.04
CA ARG A 258 -20.00 7.80 7.26
C ARG A 258 -20.75 9.10 7.03
N GLU A 259 -20.67 9.70 5.84
CA GLU A 259 -21.46 10.89 5.49
C GLU A 259 -22.96 10.58 5.53
N LEU A 260 -23.40 9.48 4.93
CA LEU A 260 -24.80 9.07 4.99
C LEU A 260 -25.25 8.80 6.43
N ALA A 261 -24.45 8.10 7.22
CA ALA A 261 -24.75 7.85 8.62
C ALA A 261 -24.86 9.15 9.44
N THR A 262 -23.94 10.09 9.21
CA THR A 262 -23.97 11.41 9.84
C THR A 262 -25.24 12.16 9.45
N TRP A 263 -25.57 12.18 8.16
CA TRP A 263 -26.76 12.85 7.67
C TRP A 263 -28.06 12.26 8.24
N ALA A 264 -28.14 10.94 8.37
CA ALA A 264 -29.27 10.26 9.02
C ALA A 264 -29.41 10.67 10.50
N LYS A 265 -28.29 10.66 11.24
CA LYS A 265 -28.24 11.05 12.66
C LYS A 265 -28.64 12.50 12.86
N GLU A 266 -28.17 13.42 12.00
CA GLU A 266 -28.54 14.84 12.03
C GLU A 266 -30.04 15.10 11.78
N ASN A 267 -30.72 14.21 11.05
CA ASN A 267 -32.18 14.28 10.85
C ASN A 267 -32.98 13.43 11.84
N ASN A 268 -32.34 12.92 12.91
CA ASN A 268 -32.97 12.06 13.91
C ASN A 268 -33.72 10.85 13.30
N ILE A 269 -33.18 10.27 12.23
CA ILE A 269 -33.78 9.09 11.60
C ILE A 269 -33.41 7.83 12.40
N GLU A 270 -34.41 7.16 12.95
CA GLU A 270 -34.25 5.85 13.58
C GLU A 270 -34.03 4.77 12.50
N PHE A 271 -32.77 4.46 12.19
CA PHE A 271 -32.41 3.54 11.11
C PHE A 271 -32.94 2.12 11.33
N ASN A 272 -32.87 1.62 12.56
CA ASN A 272 -33.25 0.24 12.90
C ASN A 272 -34.76 -0.01 12.74
N SER A 273 -35.58 1.04 12.79
CA SER A 273 -37.03 0.94 12.61
C SER A 273 -37.47 1.12 11.15
N LEU A 274 -36.56 1.41 10.22
CA LEU A 274 -36.91 1.52 8.80
C LEU A 274 -37.32 0.15 8.26
N GLU A 275 -38.43 0.10 7.54
CA GLU A 275 -38.79 -1.05 6.74
C GLU A 275 -37.89 -1.14 5.51
N ASP A 276 -37.67 -2.35 5.00
CA ASP A 276 -36.83 -2.55 3.82
C ASP A 276 -37.57 -2.10 2.56
N SER A 277 -36.86 -1.47 1.63
CA SER A 277 -37.43 -1.02 0.37
C SER A 277 -36.52 -1.43 -0.81
N PRO A 278 -37.08 -1.87 -1.96
CA PRO A 278 -36.27 -2.32 -3.09
C PRO A 278 -35.66 -1.13 -3.84
N TYR A 279 -34.63 -1.34 -4.65
CA TYR A 279 -34.18 -0.33 -5.63
C TYR A 279 -35.29 0.05 -6.61
N ASP A 280 -35.14 1.20 -7.28
CA ASP A 280 -36.01 1.53 -8.39
C ASP A 280 -35.72 0.64 -9.61
N GLU A 281 -36.71 0.48 -10.48
CA GLU A 281 -36.58 -0.27 -11.72
C GLU A 281 -35.58 0.43 -12.68
N LEU A 282 -34.92 -0.36 -13.55
CA LEU A 282 -33.90 0.08 -14.50
C LEU A 282 -32.59 0.52 -13.83
N MET A 283 -31.62 -0.41 -13.77
CA MET A 283 -30.34 -0.33 -13.05
C MET A 283 -30.46 -0.60 -11.53
N GLY A 284 -31.47 -1.37 -11.14
CA GLY A 284 -31.65 -1.88 -9.79
C GLY A 284 -31.24 -3.34 -9.62
N GLU A 285 -31.20 -4.12 -10.72
CA GLU A 285 -30.86 -5.54 -10.68
C GLU A 285 -29.35 -5.78 -10.80
N SER A 286 -28.86 -6.78 -10.06
CA SER A 286 -27.46 -7.19 -10.10
C SER A 286 -27.28 -8.69 -9.96
N SER A 287 -26.12 -9.18 -10.40
CA SER A 287 -25.68 -10.55 -10.16
C SER A 287 -24.88 -10.66 -8.86
N GLY A 288 -24.76 -11.89 -8.35
CA GLY A 288 -23.85 -12.19 -7.25
C GLY A 288 -22.37 -11.86 -7.54
N ALA A 289 -21.96 -11.85 -8.80
CA ALA A 289 -20.62 -11.39 -9.19
C ALA A 289 -20.44 -9.88 -8.96
N GLY A 290 -21.47 -9.07 -9.23
CA GLY A 290 -21.48 -7.65 -8.89
C GLY A 290 -21.44 -7.38 -7.38
N VAL A 291 -22.08 -8.24 -6.57
CA VAL A 291 -22.09 -8.10 -5.10
C VAL A 291 -20.69 -8.30 -4.49
N ILE A 292 -19.93 -9.30 -4.94
CA ILE A 292 -18.62 -9.61 -4.36
C ILE A 292 -17.52 -8.63 -4.80
N PHE A 293 -17.79 -7.74 -5.75
CA PHE A 293 -16.84 -6.78 -6.33
C PHE A 293 -16.11 -5.92 -5.27
N ALA A 294 -16.74 -5.69 -4.11
CA ALA A 294 -16.15 -4.92 -3.01
C ALA A 294 -15.10 -5.70 -2.18
N ASN A 295 -15.01 -7.01 -2.31
CA ASN A 295 -14.00 -7.84 -1.64
C ASN A 295 -12.69 -7.83 -2.43
N THR A 296 -11.56 -7.92 -1.74
CA THR A 296 -10.29 -8.27 -2.37
C THR A 296 -10.38 -9.67 -3.01
N GLY A 297 -10.13 -9.76 -4.31
CA GLY A 297 -10.32 -10.95 -5.14
C GLY A 297 -11.72 -11.09 -5.75
N GLY A 298 -12.66 -10.22 -5.38
CA GLY A 298 -14.03 -10.25 -5.89
C GLY A 298 -14.15 -9.84 -7.34
N VAL A 299 -13.36 -8.84 -7.77
CA VAL A 299 -13.32 -8.40 -9.17
C VAL A 299 -12.71 -9.49 -10.04
N MET A 300 -11.60 -10.07 -9.58
CA MET A 300 -10.95 -11.22 -10.20
C MET A 300 -11.92 -12.39 -10.37
N GLU A 301 -12.61 -12.79 -9.31
CA GLU A 301 -13.57 -13.89 -9.34
C GLU A 301 -14.73 -13.62 -10.32
N ALA A 302 -15.30 -12.41 -10.28
CA ALA A 302 -16.37 -11.99 -11.18
C ALA A 302 -15.95 -11.98 -12.66
N ALA A 303 -14.76 -11.45 -12.95
CA ALA A 303 -14.21 -11.40 -14.30
C ALA A 303 -13.94 -12.79 -14.85
N LEU A 304 -13.37 -13.69 -14.04
CA LEU A 304 -13.09 -15.08 -14.44
C LEU A 304 -14.37 -15.88 -14.70
N ARG A 305 -15.44 -15.66 -13.91
CA ARG A 305 -16.76 -16.26 -14.15
C ARG A 305 -17.29 -15.92 -15.54
N THR A 306 -17.21 -14.65 -15.95
CA THR A 306 -17.65 -14.20 -17.28
C THR A 306 -16.68 -14.61 -18.39
N ALA A 307 -15.37 -14.49 -18.15
CA ALA A 307 -14.35 -14.87 -19.12
C ALA A 307 -14.44 -16.35 -19.49
N TYR A 308 -14.76 -17.22 -18.52
CA TYR A 308 -14.99 -18.64 -18.79
C TYR A 308 -16.08 -18.83 -19.85
N LYS A 309 -17.26 -18.22 -19.65
CA LYS A 309 -18.37 -18.32 -20.61
C LYS A 309 -17.97 -17.82 -21.99
N TYR A 310 -17.30 -16.67 -22.08
CA TYR A 310 -16.95 -16.06 -23.37
C TYR A 310 -15.84 -16.82 -24.11
N ILE A 311 -14.98 -17.55 -23.40
CA ILE A 311 -13.92 -18.37 -24.01
C ILE A 311 -14.46 -19.75 -24.42
N THR A 312 -15.23 -20.42 -23.55
CA THR A 312 -15.62 -21.83 -23.74
C THR A 312 -17.02 -22.00 -24.32
N ASN A 313 -17.85 -20.95 -24.28
CA ASN A 313 -19.30 -20.99 -24.54
C ASN A 313 -20.11 -21.83 -23.51
N GLU A 314 -19.45 -22.35 -22.47
CA GLU A 314 -20.05 -23.15 -21.40
C GLU A 314 -20.16 -22.35 -20.09
N ASN A 315 -21.05 -22.76 -19.19
CA ASN A 315 -21.13 -22.12 -17.88
C ASN A 315 -19.92 -22.52 -17.03
N PRO A 316 -19.37 -21.60 -16.21
CA PRO A 316 -18.22 -21.90 -15.39
C PRO A 316 -18.52 -23.03 -14.38
N PRO A 317 -17.57 -23.95 -14.12
CA PRO A 317 -17.75 -24.98 -13.11
C PRO A 317 -17.81 -24.39 -11.70
N ASN A 318 -18.35 -25.15 -10.74
CA ASN A 318 -18.56 -24.71 -9.35
C ASN A 318 -17.33 -24.07 -8.69
N LEU A 319 -16.11 -24.47 -9.08
CA LEU A 319 -14.86 -23.89 -8.61
C LEU A 319 -14.80 -22.35 -8.80
N PHE A 320 -15.31 -21.81 -9.91
CA PHE A 320 -15.28 -20.36 -10.20
C PHE A 320 -16.24 -19.54 -9.33
N TYR A 321 -17.17 -20.20 -8.63
CA TYR A 321 -18.07 -19.55 -7.67
C TYR A 321 -17.51 -19.58 -6.22
N ASN A 322 -16.41 -20.29 -6.01
CA ASN A 322 -15.70 -20.39 -4.74
C ASN A 322 -14.18 -20.56 -4.97
N LEU A 323 -13.55 -19.54 -5.53
CA LEU A 323 -12.09 -19.55 -5.77
C LEU A 323 -11.31 -19.27 -4.47
N GLU A 324 -11.29 -20.23 -3.56
CA GLU A 324 -10.65 -20.09 -2.23
C GLU A 324 -9.19 -19.63 -2.30
N THR A 325 -8.45 -20.02 -3.36
CA THR A 325 -7.04 -19.67 -3.57
C THR A 325 -6.77 -18.17 -3.74
N ILE A 326 -7.77 -17.39 -4.17
CA ILE A 326 -7.65 -15.93 -4.32
C ILE A 326 -8.47 -15.14 -3.29
N ARG A 327 -9.21 -15.84 -2.42
CA ARG A 327 -9.91 -15.25 -1.27
C ARG A 327 -8.96 -15.13 -0.08
N GLY A 328 -9.33 -14.31 0.89
CA GLY A 328 -8.61 -14.18 2.16
C GLY A 328 -7.95 -12.80 2.35
N MET A 329 -6.97 -12.76 3.25
CA MET A 329 -6.34 -11.52 3.73
C MET A 329 -4.81 -11.51 3.53
N ASP A 330 -4.22 -12.42 2.76
CA ASP A 330 -2.80 -12.29 2.39
C ASP A 330 -2.61 -11.18 1.36
N GLY A 331 -1.56 -10.36 1.53
CA GLY A 331 -1.34 -9.14 0.72
C GLY A 331 -1.14 -9.38 -0.78
N VAL A 332 -0.65 -10.57 -1.15
CA VAL A 332 -0.56 -11.06 -2.51
C VAL A 332 -1.04 -12.50 -2.52
N ARG A 333 -1.98 -12.82 -3.41
CA ARG A 333 -2.48 -14.17 -3.65
C ARG A 333 -2.39 -14.48 -5.12
N GLU A 334 -2.05 -15.71 -5.45
CA GLU A 334 -1.81 -16.13 -6.82
C GLU A 334 -2.51 -17.45 -7.09
N ALA A 335 -2.99 -17.61 -8.32
CA ALA A 335 -3.49 -18.88 -8.79
C ALA A 335 -3.18 -19.06 -10.27
N THR A 336 -3.28 -20.30 -10.72
CA THR A 336 -3.24 -20.68 -12.12
C THR A 336 -4.50 -21.47 -12.38
N LEU A 337 -5.35 -20.98 -13.28
CA LEU A 337 -6.65 -21.58 -13.56
C LEU A 337 -6.71 -22.01 -15.02
N LYS A 338 -7.39 -23.12 -15.29
CA LYS A 338 -7.64 -23.59 -16.65
C LYS A 338 -9.00 -23.07 -17.13
N ILE A 339 -9.02 -22.40 -18.28
CA ILE A 339 -10.24 -21.93 -18.96
C ILE A 339 -10.22 -22.49 -20.38
N GLY A 340 -10.99 -23.56 -20.62
CA GLY A 340 -10.87 -24.33 -21.86
C GLY A 340 -9.46 -24.92 -21.99
N GLU A 341 -8.75 -24.56 -23.06
CA GLU A 341 -7.35 -24.96 -23.28
C GLU A 341 -6.34 -23.95 -22.73
N LEU A 342 -6.78 -22.77 -22.28
CA LEU A 342 -5.91 -21.71 -21.80
C LEU A 342 -5.55 -21.89 -20.33
N GLU A 343 -4.27 -21.72 -20.01
CA GLU A 343 -3.77 -21.64 -18.65
C GLU A 343 -3.61 -20.17 -18.25
N VAL A 344 -4.47 -19.70 -17.35
CA VAL A 344 -4.56 -18.30 -16.95
C VAL A 344 -3.92 -18.11 -15.59
N ASN A 345 -2.69 -17.61 -15.60
CA ASN A 345 -1.98 -17.13 -14.41
C ASN A 345 -2.53 -15.79 -13.93
N ILE A 346 -2.97 -15.73 -12.68
CA ILE A 346 -3.59 -14.55 -12.07
C ILE A 346 -2.90 -14.15 -10.77
N ALA A 347 -3.07 -12.89 -10.37
CA ALA A 347 -2.73 -12.41 -9.04
C ALA A 347 -3.79 -11.46 -8.49
N VAL A 348 -4.04 -11.55 -7.18
CA VAL A 348 -4.87 -10.61 -6.43
C VAL A 348 -4.00 -9.94 -5.40
N ILE A 349 -3.99 -8.62 -5.42
CA ILE A 349 -3.13 -7.80 -4.58
C ILE A 349 -4.00 -6.80 -3.84
N TYR A 350 -3.75 -6.65 -2.55
CA TYR A 350 -4.23 -5.47 -1.85
C TYR A 350 -3.08 -4.73 -1.14
N GLY A 351 -3.20 -3.41 -1.06
CA GLY A 351 -2.14 -2.51 -0.61
C GLY A 351 -1.20 -2.14 -1.74
N THR A 352 -1.08 -0.85 -2.05
CA THR A 352 -0.23 -0.34 -3.13
C THR A 352 1.27 -0.59 -2.87
N LYS A 353 1.71 -0.73 -1.61
CA LYS A 353 3.07 -1.18 -1.30
C LYS A 353 3.32 -2.62 -1.73
N ASN A 354 2.33 -3.51 -1.55
CA ASN A 354 2.40 -4.88 -2.06
C ASN A 354 2.39 -4.90 -3.59
N ALA A 355 1.59 -4.03 -4.22
CA ALA A 355 1.59 -3.87 -5.68
C ALA A 355 2.97 -3.49 -6.21
N SER A 356 3.65 -2.50 -5.63
CA SER A 356 5.03 -2.13 -6.00
C SER A 356 6.01 -3.28 -5.88
N LYS A 357 5.98 -4.02 -4.76
CA LYS A 357 6.82 -5.20 -4.55
C LYS A 357 6.52 -6.29 -5.59
N PHE A 358 5.24 -6.52 -5.87
CA PHE A 358 4.80 -7.51 -6.85
C PHE A 358 5.24 -7.14 -8.27
N ILE A 359 5.04 -5.89 -8.71
CA ILE A 359 5.43 -5.42 -10.04
C ILE A 359 6.94 -5.60 -10.24
N LYS A 360 7.75 -5.25 -9.22
CA LYS A 360 9.21 -5.48 -9.25
C LYS A 360 9.53 -6.98 -9.35
N ARG A 361 8.85 -7.83 -8.59
CA ARG A 361 9.03 -9.29 -8.64
C ARG A 361 8.61 -9.87 -9.99
N MET A 362 7.52 -9.39 -10.56
CA MET A 362 6.97 -9.80 -11.85
C MET A 362 7.92 -9.47 -12.98
N LYS A 363 8.42 -8.22 -13.06
CA LYS A 363 9.39 -7.78 -14.08
C LYS A 363 10.69 -8.59 -14.05
N ASN A 364 11.15 -9.00 -12.88
CA ASN A 364 12.37 -9.80 -12.71
C ASN A 364 12.12 -11.33 -12.74
N GLY A 365 10.85 -11.73 -12.77
CA GLY A 365 10.43 -13.12 -12.72
C GLY A 365 10.33 -13.75 -14.10
N LYS A 366 10.20 -15.08 -14.14
CA LYS A 366 9.92 -15.83 -15.38
C LYS A 366 8.43 -16.16 -15.57
N LYS A 367 7.62 -16.00 -14.53
CA LYS A 367 6.19 -16.33 -14.55
C LYS A 367 5.43 -15.22 -15.29
N GLN A 368 4.73 -15.62 -16.36
CA GLN A 368 3.86 -14.72 -17.13
C GLN A 368 2.48 -14.68 -16.47
N TYR A 369 1.99 -13.48 -16.17
CA TYR A 369 0.63 -13.27 -15.66
C TYR A 369 -0.25 -12.75 -16.79
N HIS A 370 -1.55 -13.06 -16.73
CA HIS A 370 -2.54 -12.61 -17.70
C HIS A 370 -3.44 -11.53 -17.10
N PHE A 371 -3.83 -11.69 -15.83
CA PHE A 371 -4.76 -10.79 -15.19
C PHE A 371 -4.41 -10.55 -13.72
N ILE A 372 -4.37 -9.30 -13.30
CA ILE A 372 -3.98 -8.90 -11.96
C ILE A 372 -4.99 -7.91 -11.38
N GLU A 373 -5.62 -8.29 -10.26
CA GLU A 373 -6.45 -7.37 -9.49
C GLU A 373 -5.58 -6.60 -8.49
N VAL A 374 -5.73 -5.26 -8.45
CA VAL A 374 -5.12 -4.43 -7.41
C VAL A 374 -6.15 -3.57 -6.71
N MET A 375 -6.21 -3.74 -5.39
CA MET A 375 -7.00 -2.91 -4.49
C MET A 375 -6.08 -2.13 -3.55
N THR A 376 -6.34 -0.85 -3.30
CA THR A 376 -5.48 -0.08 -2.38
C THR A 376 -5.73 -0.43 -0.90
N CYS A 377 -6.98 -0.68 -0.53
CA CYS A 377 -7.39 -0.77 0.88
C CYS A 377 -7.33 -2.21 1.41
N PRO A 378 -7.00 -2.42 2.70
CA PRO A 378 -7.00 -3.76 3.30
C PRO A 378 -8.37 -4.45 3.17
N GLY A 379 -8.38 -5.65 2.61
CA GLY A 379 -9.62 -6.42 2.35
C GLY A 379 -10.45 -5.94 1.15
N GLY A 380 -9.98 -4.93 0.41
CA GLY A 380 -10.73 -4.32 -0.71
C GLY A 380 -11.55 -3.11 -0.28
N CYS A 381 -12.61 -2.80 -1.03
CA CYS A 381 -13.49 -1.65 -0.78
C CYS A 381 -14.20 -1.74 0.58
N ILE A 382 -14.40 -2.94 1.14
CA ILE A 382 -14.94 -3.12 2.50
C ILE A 382 -14.09 -2.46 3.59
N GLY A 383 -12.80 -2.22 3.33
CA GLY A 383 -11.87 -1.49 4.20
C GLY A 383 -11.60 -0.07 3.74
N GLY A 384 -12.41 0.48 2.83
CA GLY A 384 -12.22 1.78 2.20
C GLY A 384 -12.18 2.96 3.18
N GLY A 385 -11.53 4.05 2.76
CA GLY A 385 -11.32 5.24 3.58
C GLY A 385 -12.58 5.98 4.03
N GLY A 386 -13.76 5.65 3.48
CA GLY A 386 -15.06 6.23 3.82
C GLY A 386 -15.97 5.33 4.66
N GLN A 387 -15.48 4.16 5.08
CA GLN A 387 -16.24 3.19 5.88
C GLN A 387 -16.33 3.58 7.36
N PRO A 388 -17.29 3.06 8.12
CA PRO A 388 -17.32 3.24 9.58
C PRO A 388 -15.97 2.89 10.21
N LYS A 389 -15.54 3.73 11.17
CA LYS A 389 -14.26 3.56 11.85
C LYS A 389 -14.32 2.37 12.79
N ASP A 390 -13.25 1.59 12.81
CA ASP A 390 -13.08 0.51 13.78
C ASP A 390 -12.63 1.08 15.13
N THR A 391 -13.61 1.44 15.97
CA THR A 391 -13.36 2.04 17.29
C THR A 391 -12.87 1.03 18.34
N GLN A 392 -13.01 -0.27 18.06
CA GLN A 392 -12.60 -1.35 18.95
C GLN A 392 -11.29 -2.01 18.50
N PHE A 393 -10.66 -1.52 17.42
CA PHE A 393 -9.41 -2.06 16.85
C PHE A 393 -9.49 -3.57 16.53
N LYS A 394 -10.65 -4.05 16.07
CA LYS A 394 -10.88 -5.44 15.63
C LYS A 394 -10.04 -5.83 14.42
N GLY A 395 -9.57 -4.86 13.63
CA GLY A 395 -8.69 -5.06 12.48
C GLY A 395 -9.30 -5.99 11.44
N ASP A 396 -8.58 -7.07 11.10
CA ASP A 396 -9.01 -8.01 10.06
C ASP A 396 -10.23 -8.83 10.44
N GLU A 397 -10.55 -8.99 11.73
CA GLU A 397 -11.76 -9.71 12.15
C GLU A 397 -13.03 -8.96 11.74
N LEU A 398 -13.04 -7.63 11.82
CA LEU A 398 -14.14 -6.82 11.29
C LEU A 398 -14.25 -6.97 9.77
N ARG A 399 -13.11 -6.91 9.07
CA ARG A 399 -13.06 -7.05 7.60
C ARG A 399 -13.58 -8.40 7.14
N LYS A 400 -13.20 -9.49 7.81
CA LYS A 400 -13.70 -10.85 7.54
C LYS A 400 -15.22 -10.95 7.66
N LYS A 401 -15.82 -10.31 8.67
CA LYS A 401 -17.29 -10.27 8.82
C LYS A 401 -17.96 -9.52 7.67
N ARG A 402 -17.43 -8.36 7.27
CA ARG A 402 -17.93 -7.61 6.10
C ARG A 402 -17.82 -8.44 4.80
N ILE A 403 -16.68 -9.09 4.58
CA ILE A 403 -16.43 -9.99 3.44
C ILE A 403 -17.43 -11.15 3.42
N SER A 404 -17.64 -11.79 4.57
CA SER A 404 -18.59 -12.90 4.73
C SER A 404 -20.02 -12.49 4.39
N GLY A 405 -20.45 -11.28 4.77
CA GLY A 405 -21.77 -10.75 4.42
C GLY A 405 -22.01 -10.70 2.90
N LEU A 406 -21.00 -10.25 2.14
CA LEU A 406 -21.09 -10.18 0.67
C LEU A 406 -21.09 -11.57 0.02
N TYR A 407 -20.21 -12.48 0.46
CA TYR A 407 -20.20 -13.85 -0.09
C TYR A 407 -21.47 -14.64 0.27
N LYS A 408 -22.03 -14.43 1.46
CA LYS A 408 -23.33 -15.00 1.84
C LYS A 408 -24.42 -14.50 0.89
N ARG A 409 -24.44 -13.20 0.57
CA ARG A 409 -25.40 -12.64 -0.39
C ARG A 409 -25.21 -13.25 -1.78
N ASP A 410 -24.01 -13.27 -2.34
CA ASP A 410 -23.72 -13.92 -3.63
C ASP A 410 -24.19 -15.38 -3.67
N SER A 411 -23.92 -16.17 -2.63
CA SER A 411 -24.36 -17.57 -2.56
C SER A 411 -25.87 -17.76 -2.50
N SER A 412 -26.62 -16.74 -2.10
CA SER A 412 -28.09 -16.77 -1.99
C SER A 412 -28.80 -16.33 -3.27
N MET A 413 -28.08 -15.78 -4.25
CA MET A 413 -28.65 -15.23 -5.47
C MET A 413 -28.77 -16.32 -6.54
N GLU A 414 -29.84 -16.24 -7.33
CA GLU A 414 -30.06 -17.09 -8.49
C GLU A 414 -29.12 -16.70 -9.64
N VAL A 415 -29.08 -15.41 -9.97
CA VAL A 415 -28.15 -14.85 -10.97
C VAL A 415 -26.83 -14.51 -10.31
N ARG A 416 -25.76 -15.22 -10.68
CA ARG A 416 -24.41 -15.07 -10.10
C ARG A 416 -23.32 -14.75 -11.12
N LEU A 417 -23.71 -14.54 -12.37
CA LEU A 417 -22.85 -14.23 -13.50
C LEU A 417 -23.25 -12.88 -14.07
N SER A 418 -22.29 -11.96 -14.24
CA SER A 418 -22.57 -10.59 -14.69
C SER A 418 -23.22 -10.54 -16.07
N HIS A 419 -22.82 -11.42 -16.98
CA HIS A 419 -23.40 -11.51 -18.33
C HIS A 419 -24.79 -12.16 -18.37
N GLU A 420 -25.29 -12.69 -17.24
CA GLU A 420 -26.65 -13.21 -17.12
C GLU A 420 -27.64 -12.19 -16.58
N ASN A 421 -27.18 -11.04 -16.09
CA ASN A 421 -28.04 -9.93 -15.67
C ASN A 421 -28.89 -9.43 -16.86
N GLU A 422 -30.21 -9.51 -16.75
CA GLU A 422 -31.14 -9.18 -17.84
C GLU A 422 -31.15 -7.69 -18.17
N GLU A 423 -31.00 -6.81 -17.19
CA GLU A 423 -30.88 -5.37 -17.43
C GLU A 423 -29.59 -5.04 -18.21
N ILE A 424 -28.50 -5.78 -17.98
CA ILE A 424 -27.24 -5.63 -18.74
C ILE A 424 -27.42 -6.10 -20.18
N LYS A 425 -28.07 -7.25 -20.40
CA LYS A 425 -28.38 -7.73 -21.76
C LYS A 425 -29.25 -6.74 -22.51
N ALA A 426 -30.26 -6.18 -21.86
CA ALA A 426 -31.12 -5.15 -22.44
C ALA A 426 -30.33 -3.87 -22.77
N LEU A 427 -29.49 -3.39 -21.86
CA LEU A 427 -28.65 -2.21 -22.06
C LEU A 427 -27.75 -2.35 -23.31
N TYR A 428 -27.05 -3.48 -23.46
CA TYR A 428 -26.25 -3.71 -24.66
C TYR A 428 -27.13 -3.84 -25.90
N LYS A 429 -28.19 -4.64 -25.87
CA LYS A 429 -29.07 -4.83 -27.03
C LYS A 429 -29.67 -3.52 -27.55
N GLU A 430 -30.03 -2.61 -26.65
CA GLU A 430 -30.81 -1.42 -26.98
C GLU A 430 -29.98 -0.15 -27.15
N PHE A 431 -28.78 -0.10 -26.54
CA PHE A 431 -27.97 1.11 -26.49
C PHE A 431 -26.52 0.88 -26.92
N TYR A 432 -25.74 0.12 -26.15
CA TYR A 432 -24.29 -0.02 -26.40
C TYR A 432 -23.94 -1.01 -27.53
N GLY A 433 -24.89 -1.78 -28.04
CA GLY A 433 -24.69 -2.85 -29.03
C GLY A 433 -24.03 -4.09 -28.43
N LYS A 434 -22.70 -4.06 -28.28
CA LYS A 434 -21.89 -5.16 -27.73
C LYS A 434 -20.75 -4.60 -26.88
N PRO A 435 -20.12 -5.42 -26.02
CA PRO A 435 -18.91 -5.01 -25.32
C PRO A 435 -17.82 -4.61 -26.32
N LEU A 436 -17.03 -3.60 -25.98
CA LEU A 436 -16.01 -3.00 -26.84
C LEU A 436 -16.55 -2.47 -28.18
N SER A 437 -17.84 -2.13 -28.27
CA SER A 437 -18.35 -1.37 -29.42
C SER A 437 -17.81 0.07 -29.38
N LYS A 438 -17.85 0.78 -30.51
CA LYS A 438 -17.45 2.18 -30.55
C LYS A 438 -18.15 3.04 -29.48
N LEU A 439 -19.47 2.90 -29.33
CA LEU A 439 -20.20 3.68 -28.33
C LEU A 439 -19.86 3.23 -26.90
N ALA A 440 -19.66 1.94 -26.69
CA ALA A 440 -19.22 1.41 -25.39
C ALA A 440 -17.83 1.94 -25.03
N GLU A 441 -16.87 1.95 -25.96
CA GLU A 441 -15.54 2.52 -25.74
C GLU A 441 -15.61 4.03 -25.41
N GLU A 442 -16.40 4.81 -26.16
CA GLU A 442 -16.54 6.26 -25.95
C GLU A 442 -17.15 6.61 -24.58
N MET A 443 -18.02 5.75 -24.05
CA MET A 443 -18.83 6.00 -22.85
C MET A 443 -18.30 5.30 -21.60
N LEU A 444 -17.83 4.06 -21.74
CA LEU A 444 -17.50 3.14 -20.66
C LEU A 444 -16.00 2.92 -20.49
N HIS A 445 -15.16 3.39 -21.43
CA HIS A 445 -13.71 3.29 -21.32
C HIS A 445 -13.05 4.65 -21.10
N THR A 446 -11.80 4.62 -20.65
CA THR A 446 -11.00 5.79 -20.31
C THR A 446 -9.53 5.57 -20.62
N ILE A 447 -8.74 6.62 -20.42
CA ILE A 447 -7.30 6.65 -20.61
C ILE A 447 -6.63 7.11 -19.31
N TYR A 448 -5.37 6.77 -19.13
CA TYR A 448 -4.57 7.12 -17.97
C TYR A 448 -3.39 7.99 -18.37
N PHE A 449 -2.90 8.79 -17.43
CA PHE A 449 -1.88 9.79 -17.71
C PHE A 449 -0.65 9.55 -16.83
N ASP A 450 0.54 9.74 -17.40
CA ASP A 450 1.77 9.77 -16.60
C ASP A 450 1.73 10.97 -15.66
N ARG A 451 1.80 10.70 -14.35
CA ARG A 451 1.82 11.69 -13.27
C ARG A 451 3.13 11.65 -12.49
N SER A 452 4.19 11.03 -13.04
CA SER A 452 5.51 11.01 -12.39
C SER A 452 6.08 12.40 -12.16
N GLU A 453 5.65 13.39 -12.95
CA GLU A 453 5.97 14.81 -12.73
C GLU A 453 5.43 15.36 -11.39
N ASP A 454 4.36 14.79 -10.83
CA ASP A 454 3.85 15.14 -9.48
C ASP A 454 4.91 14.90 -8.40
N LEU A 455 5.95 14.09 -8.68
CA LEU A 455 7.10 13.84 -7.79
C LEU A 455 8.21 14.91 -7.89
N GLY A 456 8.02 15.95 -8.71
CA GLY A 456 8.96 17.07 -8.89
C GLY A 456 9.57 17.21 -10.28
N GLY A 457 9.18 16.38 -11.27
CA GLY A 457 9.72 16.43 -12.63
C GLY A 457 11.19 15.99 -12.77
N LYS A 458 11.80 16.20 -13.94
CA LYS A 458 13.23 15.88 -14.22
C LYS A 458 14.21 16.77 -13.47
N GLU A 459 13.75 17.86 -12.87
CA GLU A 459 14.48 18.60 -11.86
C GLU A 459 14.10 18.04 -10.48
N MET A 460 14.76 16.95 -10.09
CA MET A 460 14.88 16.63 -8.66
C MET A 460 15.58 17.83 -7.98
N SER A 461 14.78 18.81 -7.54
CA SER A 461 15.21 19.88 -6.65
C SER A 461 15.79 19.22 -5.42
N THR A 462 17.10 19.20 -5.35
CA THR A 462 17.77 18.80 -4.15
C THR A 462 17.39 19.79 -3.06
N SER A 463 16.46 19.43 -2.15
CA SER A 463 16.35 20.23 -0.93
C SER A 463 17.73 20.43 -0.37
N VAL A 464 18.00 21.69 -0.08
CA VAL A 464 18.88 22.03 0.99
C VAL A 464 18.28 21.51 2.29
N LYS A 465 18.98 20.57 2.94
CA LYS A 465 18.64 20.14 4.30
C LYS A 465 19.49 20.94 5.27
N TYR A 466 19.00 21.22 6.47
CA TYR A 466 19.74 21.90 7.52
C TYR A 466 19.69 21.06 8.79
N ARG A 467 20.84 20.75 9.38
CA ARG A 467 20.91 19.99 10.64
C ARG A 467 21.18 20.93 11.81
N CYS A 468 20.32 20.92 12.82
CA CYS A 468 20.60 21.59 14.09
C CYS A 468 21.83 20.96 14.74
N SER A 469 22.90 21.73 14.90
CA SER A 469 24.18 21.26 15.45
C SER A 469 24.11 20.84 16.92
N VAL A 470 23.05 21.24 17.64
CA VAL A 470 22.89 20.95 19.08
C VAL A 470 22.16 19.63 19.32
N CYS A 471 21.09 19.35 18.57
CA CYS A 471 20.22 18.20 18.83
C CYS A 471 19.97 17.30 17.61
N GLY A 472 20.59 17.61 16.48
CA GLY A 472 20.50 16.81 15.26
C GLY A 472 19.18 16.91 14.49
N TYR A 473 18.24 17.77 14.90
CA TYR A 473 16.98 17.96 14.17
C TYR A 473 17.27 18.45 12.74
N ILE A 474 16.76 17.72 11.74
CA ILE A 474 16.91 18.06 10.33
C ILE A 474 15.68 18.82 9.85
N HIS A 475 15.90 20.05 9.39
CA HIS A 475 14.93 20.89 8.71
C HIS A 475 15.17 20.78 7.20
N GLU A 476 14.18 20.36 6.43
CA GLU A 476 14.30 20.25 4.97
C GLU A 476 13.63 21.48 4.32
N GLY A 477 14.38 22.20 3.45
CA GLY A 477 13.98 23.49 2.89
C GLY A 477 14.69 24.68 3.57
N GLU A 478 14.57 25.90 3.02
CA GLU A 478 15.23 27.07 3.60
C GLU A 478 14.75 27.39 5.03
N LEU A 479 15.67 27.89 5.87
CA LEU A 479 15.38 28.32 7.23
C LEU A 479 14.73 29.72 7.19
N PRO A 480 13.46 29.87 7.60
CA PRO A 480 12.82 31.18 7.63
C PRO A 480 13.44 32.13 8.67
N GLU A 481 13.26 33.44 8.45
CA GLU A 481 13.71 34.47 9.39
C GLU A 481 13.04 34.28 10.76
N GLY A 482 13.85 34.20 11.82
CA GLY A 482 13.38 33.91 13.17
C GLY A 482 13.08 32.44 13.46
N PHE A 483 13.47 31.48 12.60
CA PHE A 483 13.27 30.05 12.85
C PHE A 483 13.93 29.59 14.17
N ILE A 484 13.24 28.72 14.90
CA ILE A 484 13.73 28.17 16.17
C ILE A 484 13.63 26.65 16.10
N CYS A 485 14.70 25.96 16.50
CA CYS A 485 14.75 24.51 16.54
C CYS A 485 13.57 23.95 17.35
N PRO A 486 12.69 23.13 16.78
CA PRO A 486 11.51 22.64 17.49
C PRO A 486 11.87 21.69 18.64
N VAL A 487 13.05 21.07 18.59
CA VAL A 487 13.55 20.11 19.59
C VAL A 487 14.29 20.82 20.73
N CYS A 488 15.39 21.51 20.45
CA CYS A 488 16.21 22.12 21.51
C CYS A 488 15.95 23.61 21.76
N LYS A 489 14.99 24.22 21.05
CA LYS A 489 14.59 25.63 21.16
C LYS A 489 15.70 26.66 20.87
N ASN A 490 16.84 26.22 20.35
CA ASN A 490 17.91 27.11 19.90
C ASN A 490 17.56 27.79 18.57
N PRO A 491 18.04 29.02 18.33
CA PRO A 491 17.71 29.80 17.13
C PRO A 491 18.28 29.21 15.84
N ALA A 492 17.78 29.65 14.68
CA ALA A 492 18.18 29.19 13.35
C ALA A 492 19.71 29.23 13.12
N SER A 493 20.43 30.11 13.81
CA SER A 493 21.88 30.24 13.74
C SER A 493 22.64 28.97 14.11
N VAL A 494 22.02 28.02 14.83
CA VAL A 494 22.67 26.74 15.17
C VAL A 494 22.46 25.66 14.11
N PHE A 495 21.72 25.95 13.03
CA PHE A 495 21.50 25.03 11.93
C PHE A 495 22.58 25.13 10.87
N VAL A 496 23.11 23.98 10.48
CA VAL A 496 24.16 23.85 9.47
C VAL A 496 23.55 23.36 8.18
N LYS A 497 23.77 24.09 7.08
CA LYS A 497 23.35 23.70 5.73
C LYS A 497 24.07 22.42 5.32
N LEU A 498 23.30 21.39 4.99
CA LEU A 498 23.77 20.17 4.34
C LEU A 498 23.74 20.47 2.84
N GLU A 499 24.91 20.83 2.29
CA GLU A 499 25.07 21.03 0.85
C GLU A 499 24.97 19.70 0.12
N ASP A 500 24.38 19.73 -1.07
CA ASP A 500 24.30 18.59 -1.99
C ASP A 500 25.70 18.21 -2.50
N GLN A 501 26.44 17.50 -1.66
CA GLN A 501 27.35 16.53 -2.19
C GLN A 501 26.49 15.39 -2.70
N ALA A 502 26.39 15.33 -4.03
CA ALA A 502 25.92 14.16 -4.79
C ALA A 502 26.19 12.91 -3.97
N GLU A 503 25.11 12.18 -3.68
CA GLU A 503 25.09 10.98 -2.85
C GLU A 503 26.38 10.17 -3.07
N LYS A 504 27.33 10.30 -2.14
CA LYS A 504 28.12 9.15 -1.74
C LYS A 504 27.23 8.33 -0.82
N SER A 505 26.16 7.80 -1.39
CA SER A 505 25.80 6.44 -1.05
C SER A 505 27.10 5.66 -1.28
N SER A 506 27.58 4.97 -0.26
CA SER A 506 28.44 3.83 -0.52
C SER A 506 27.55 2.80 -1.24
N GLU A 507 27.28 3.03 -2.52
CA GLU A 507 27.01 1.94 -3.44
C GLU A 507 28.18 1.00 -3.26
N THR A 508 27.95 -0.10 -2.55
CA THR A 508 28.78 -1.27 -2.69
C THR A 508 28.72 -1.62 -4.17
N THR A 509 29.77 -1.26 -4.90
CA THR A 509 29.90 -1.45 -6.34
C THR A 509 30.10 -2.93 -6.61
N ASN A 510 29.09 -3.75 -6.33
CA ASN A 510 29.07 -5.12 -6.78
C ASN A 510 28.88 -5.10 -8.29
N LYS A 511 30.00 -5.06 -9.01
CA LYS A 511 30.06 -5.06 -10.48
C LYS A 511 29.44 -6.33 -11.10
N TYR A 512 29.13 -7.34 -10.30
CA TYR A 512 28.51 -8.60 -10.72
C TYR A 512 27.00 -8.64 -10.47
N LYS A 513 26.40 -7.57 -9.93
CA LYS A 513 24.99 -7.52 -9.53
C LYS A 513 24.03 -8.00 -10.63
N GLY A 514 23.18 -8.97 -10.29
CA GLY A 514 22.20 -9.58 -11.19
C GLY A 514 22.74 -10.67 -12.12
N THR A 515 24.06 -10.95 -12.09
CA THR A 515 24.67 -11.96 -12.96
C THR A 515 24.69 -13.36 -12.31
N LYS A 516 24.91 -14.40 -13.11
CA LYS A 516 25.23 -15.75 -12.59
C LYS A 516 26.54 -15.75 -11.79
N THR A 517 27.49 -14.88 -12.14
CA THR A 517 28.77 -14.76 -11.45
C THR A 517 28.59 -14.27 -10.02
N GLU A 518 27.70 -13.31 -9.76
CA GLU A 518 27.37 -12.89 -8.38
C GLU A 518 26.84 -14.07 -7.55
N LYS A 519 25.95 -14.89 -8.11
CA LYS A 519 25.44 -16.08 -7.42
C LYS A 519 26.55 -17.08 -7.11
N ASN A 520 27.44 -17.34 -8.07
CA ASN A 520 28.60 -18.21 -7.86
C ASN A 520 29.53 -17.66 -6.77
N LEU A 521 29.75 -16.35 -6.73
CA LEU A 521 30.58 -15.69 -5.70
C LEU A 521 29.94 -15.79 -4.31
N MET A 522 28.61 -15.61 -4.20
CA MET A 522 27.87 -15.81 -2.94
C MET A 522 27.90 -17.27 -2.48
N GLU A 523 27.80 -18.22 -3.41
CA GLU A 523 27.89 -19.66 -3.11
C GLU A 523 29.29 -20.04 -2.64
N ALA A 524 30.33 -19.55 -3.32
CA ALA A 524 31.72 -19.73 -2.90
C ALA A 524 31.97 -19.10 -1.51
N LEU A 525 31.53 -17.86 -1.29
CA LEU A 525 31.65 -17.17 0.00
C LEU A 525 30.98 -17.97 1.13
N SER A 526 29.77 -18.49 0.90
CA SER A 526 29.06 -19.34 1.86
C SER A 526 29.82 -20.64 2.13
N GLY A 527 30.29 -21.31 1.08
CA GLY A 527 31.08 -22.54 1.18
C GLY A 527 32.35 -22.38 2.01
N GLU A 528 33.14 -21.34 1.76
CA GLU A 528 34.37 -21.07 2.52
C GLU A 528 34.08 -20.68 3.98
N SER A 529 32.99 -19.96 4.22
CA SER A 529 32.57 -19.57 5.58
C SER A 529 32.15 -20.78 6.40
N ILE A 530 31.43 -21.74 5.80
CA ILE A 530 31.09 -23.02 6.41
C ILE A 530 32.35 -23.85 6.65
N ALA A 531 33.27 -23.93 5.67
CA ALA A 531 34.51 -24.70 5.78
C ALA A 531 35.40 -24.20 6.93
N ARG A 532 35.61 -22.88 7.04
CA ARG A 532 36.34 -22.26 8.15
C ARG A 532 35.82 -22.69 9.51
N ASN A 533 34.51 -22.53 9.74
CA ASN A 533 33.89 -22.84 11.03
C ASN A 533 33.97 -24.36 11.33
N LYS A 534 33.66 -25.18 10.33
CA LYS A 534 33.76 -26.65 10.42
C LYS A 534 35.16 -27.11 10.84
N TYR A 535 36.21 -26.61 10.19
CA TYR A 535 37.59 -26.97 10.55
C TYR A 535 38.01 -26.44 11.92
N THR A 536 37.50 -25.28 12.33
CA THR A 536 37.71 -24.77 13.70
C THR A 536 37.10 -25.72 14.74
N PHE A 537 35.86 -26.18 14.53
CA PHE A 537 35.23 -27.15 15.42
C PHE A 537 35.96 -28.50 15.45
N PHE A 538 36.47 -28.96 14.30
CA PHE A 538 37.26 -30.20 14.23
C PHE A 538 38.60 -30.07 14.95
N ALA A 539 39.20 -28.87 14.92
CA ALA A 539 40.41 -28.59 15.68
C ALA A 539 40.17 -28.74 17.19
N ASP A 540 39.04 -28.25 17.70
CA ASP A 540 38.69 -28.39 19.12
C ASP A 540 38.54 -29.85 19.55
N VAL A 541 37.93 -30.69 18.70
CA VAL A 541 37.86 -32.14 18.93
C VAL A 541 39.27 -32.75 18.98
N ALA A 542 40.10 -32.47 17.97
CA ALA A 542 41.47 -33.00 17.92
C ALA A 542 42.32 -32.56 19.13
N LYS A 543 42.12 -31.33 19.62
CA LYS A 543 42.76 -30.80 20.83
C LYS A 543 42.31 -31.55 22.08
N ASN A 544 41.01 -31.78 22.22
CA ASN A 544 40.45 -32.50 23.37
C ASN A 544 40.89 -33.97 23.40
N GLU A 545 41.16 -34.57 22.23
CA GLU A 545 41.71 -35.92 22.09
C GLU A 545 43.25 -35.97 22.25
N GLY A 546 43.92 -34.81 22.40
CA GLY A 546 45.37 -34.72 22.59
C GLY A 546 46.20 -34.73 21.30
N TYR A 547 45.57 -34.66 20.12
CA TYR A 547 46.25 -34.62 18.83
C TYR A 547 46.64 -33.18 18.42
N GLU A 548 47.60 -32.60 19.12
CA GLU A 548 48.00 -31.19 18.93
C GLU A 548 48.42 -30.87 17.49
N GLN A 549 49.16 -31.76 16.82
CA GLN A 549 49.56 -31.52 15.42
C GLN A 549 48.35 -31.45 14.47
N ILE A 550 47.34 -32.31 14.68
CA ILE A 550 46.13 -32.34 13.86
C ILE A 550 45.28 -31.10 14.13
N ASN A 551 45.16 -30.67 15.39
CA ASN A 551 44.54 -29.39 15.76
C ASN A 551 45.18 -28.23 14.98
N GLN A 552 46.50 -28.11 15.02
CA GLN A 552 47.21 -27.01 14.35
C GLN A 552 47.02 -27.04 12.82
N ILE A 553 46.95 -28.23 12.22
CA ILE A 553 46.66 -28.38 10.78
C ILE A 553 45.23 -27.92 10.47
N PHE A 554 44.24 -28.31 11.27
CA PHE A 554 42.86 -27.83 11.09
C PHE A 554 42.73 -26.32 11.26
N LEU A 555 43.38 -25.73 12.27
CA LEU A 555 43.39 -24.27 12.47
C LEU A 555 44.09 -23.55 11.32
N LYS A 556 45.20 -24.09 10.81
CA LYS A 556 45.88 -23.56 9.63
C LYS A 556 44.97 -23.57 8.41
N THR A 557 44.28 -24.67 8.16
CA THR A 557 43.33 -24.79 7.03
C THR A 557 42.14 -23.84 7.22
N ALA A 558 41.58 -23.72 8.42
CA ALA A 558 40.54 -22.73 8.72
C ALA A 558 41.00 -21.29 8.45
N GLY A 559 42.27 -20.99 8.74
CA GLY A 559 42.92 -19.74 8.37
C GLY A 559 42.95 -19.50 6.87
N ASN A 560 43.26 -20.53 6.07
CA ASN A 560 43.23 -20.43 4.61
C ASN A 560 41.81 -20.14 4.09
N GLU A 561 40.78 -20.84 4.58
CA GLU A 561 39.40 -20.61 4.13
C GLU A 561 38.87 -19.22 4.52
N ARG A 562 39.33 -18.67 5.65
CA ARG A 562 39.05 -17.27 6.00
C ARG A 562 39.60 -16.31 4.94
N GLU A 563 40.82 -16.53 4.46
CA GLU A 563 41.41 -15.70 3.41
C GLU A 563 40.70 -15.89 2.06
N HIS A 564 40.30 -17.12 1.71
CA HIS A 564 39.47 -17.36 0.53
C HIS A 564 38.12 -16.63 0.61
N SER A 565 37.41 -16.75 1.72
CA SER A 565 36.15 -16.03 1.99
C SER A 565 36.33 -14.51 1.86
N LYS A 566 37.43 -13.95 2.39
CA LYS A 566 37.76 -12.53 2.28
C LYS A 566 37.99 -12.07 0.84
N LEU A 567 38.58 -12.90 -0.03
CA LEU A 567 38.72 -12.58 -1.46
C LEU A 567 37.35 -12.37 -2.11
N TRP A 568 36.40 -13.27 -1.87
CA TRP A 568 35.04 -13.18 -2.44
C TRP A 568 34.23 -12.04 -1.83
N PHE A 569 34.32 -11.85 -0.52
CA PHE A 569 33.66 -10.77 0.20
C PHE A 569 34.12 -9.38 -0.31
N LYS A 570 35.40 -9.25 -0.67
CA LYS A 570 35.95 -8.05 -1.31
C LYS A 570 35.46 -7.87 -2.75
N GLU A 571 35.45 -8.92 -3.56
CA GLU A 571 34.97 -8.85 -4.96
C GLU A 571 33.48 -8.51 -5.06
N LEU A 572 32.69 -8.93 -4.07
CA LEU A 572 31.28 -8.55 -3.92
C LEU A 572 31.08 -7.11 -3.44
N GLY A 573 32.16 -6.40 -3.10
CA GLY A 573 32.12 -5.01 -2.65
C GLY A 573 31.60 -4.83 -1.24
N TYR A 574 31.61 -5.87 -0.40
CA TYR A 574 31.04 -5.81 0.96
C TYR A 574 32.00 -5.26 2.03
N LEU A 575 33.26 -4.95 1.68
CA LEU A 575 34.22 -4.30 2.58
C LEU A 575 34.22 -2.78 2.37
N GLY A 576 33.76 -2.03 3.38
CA GLY A 576 33.88 -0.58 3.48
C GLY A 576 34.87 -0.13 4.55
N ASP A 577 34.80 1.15 4.92
CA ASP A 577 35.40 1.68 6.14
C ASP A 577 34.62 1.25 7.39
N THR A 578 35.08 1.64 8.59
CA THR A 578 34.52 1.12 9.84
C THR A 578 33.04 1.50 10.03
N ASP A 579 32.66 2.71 9.66
CA ASP A 579 31.28 3.21 9.69
C ASP A 579 30.40 2.46 8.69
N GLN A 580 30.84 2.30 7.43
CA GLN A 580 30.11 1.49 6.44
C GLN A 580 29.95 0.03 6.89
N ASN A 581 31.00 -0.56 7.47
CA ASN A 581 30.95 -1.95 7.94
C ASN A 581 30.02 -2.11 9.16
N LEU A 582 29.97 -1.14 10.08
CA LEU A 582 29.06 -1.16 11.22
C LEU A 582 27.61 -0.98 10.80
N LEU A 583 27.35 -0.12 9.81
CA LEU A 583 26.03 0.03 9.23
C LEU A 583 25.59 -1.25 8.52
N HIS A 584 26.45 -1.80 7.66
CA HIS A 584 26.18 -3.06 6.96
C HIS A 584 25.94 -4.22 7.93
N ALA A 585 26.72 -4.31 9.01
CA ALA A 585 26.48 -5.28 10.08
C ALA A 585 25.11 -5.06 10.74
N ALA A 586 24.79 -3.84 11.18
CA ALA A 586 23.51 -3.53 11.81
C ALA A 586 22.29 -3.85 10.91
N GLU A 587 22.38 -3.59 9.61
CA GLU A 587 21.34 -3.92 8.64
C GLU A 587 21.20 -5.43 8.41
N GLY A 588 22.32 -6.15 8.36
CA GLY A 588 22.35 -7.61 8.31
C GLY A 588 21.65 -8.22 9.53
N GLU A 589 22.08 -7.83 10.74
CA GLU A 589 21.47 -8.27 11.99
C GLU A 589 19.96 -7.96 12.02
N ASN A 590 19.54 -6.75 11.59
CA ASN A 590 18.13 -6.37 11.51
C ASN A 590 17.32 -7.32 10.63
N TYR A 591 17.83 -7.62 9.44
CA TYR A 591 17.21 -8.57 8.53
C TYR A 591 17.10 -9.96 9.17
N GLU A 592 18.14 -10.40 9.88
CA GLU A 592 18.19 -11.72 10.49
C GLU A 592 17.10 -11.91 11.55
N TRP A 593 16.91 -10.97 12.48
CA TRP A 593 15.89 -11.13 13.53
C TRP A 593 14.48 -10.69 13.12
N THR A 594 14.32 -9.72 12.22
CA THR A 594 12.98 -9.25 11.80
C THR A 594 12.34 -10.16 10.75
N ASP A 595 13.14 -10.79 9.89
CA ASP A 595 12.65 -11.63 8.79
C ASP A 595 13.22 -13.05 8.80
N MET A 596 14.55 -13.24 8.71
CA MET A 596 15.14 -14.56 8.45
C MET A 596 14.79 -15.59 9.52
N TYR A 597 15.22 -15.38 10.77
CA TYR A 597 14.96 -16.29 11.89
C TYR A 597 13.47 -16.36 12.24
N ALA A 598 12.72 -15.27 12.08
CA ALA A 598 11.28 -15.25 12.28
C ALA A 598 10.53 -16.11 11.24
N ARG A 599 10.97 -16.12 9.97
CA ARG A 599 10.45 -17.05 8.95
C ARG A 599 10.88 -18.49 9.24
N PHE A 600 12.15 -18.72 9.54
CA PHE A 600 12.66 -20.07 9.81
C PHE A 600 11.99 -20.74 11.01
N ALA A 601 11.71 -19.99 12.07
CA ALA A 601 10.95 -20.50 13.21
C ALA A 601 9.54 -20.96 12.80
N ARG A 602 8.81 -20.15 12.02
CA ARG A 602 7.47 -20.50 11.52
C ARG A 602 7.48 -21.68 10.58
N ASP A 603 8.49 -21.79 9.72
CA ASP A 603 8.62 -22.90 8.79
C ASP A 603 8.94 -24.21 9.53
N ALA A 604 9.88 -24.17 10.48
CA ALA A 604 10.19 -25.30 11.35
C ALA A 604 9.00 -25.76 12.21
N GLU A 605 8.20 -24.82 12.72
CA GLU A 605 6.97 -25.11 13.47
C GLU A 605 5.91 -25.81 12.60
N LYS A 606 5.71 -25.33 11.36
CA LYS A 606 4.79 -25.96 10.39
C LYS A 606 5.21 -27.38 10.00
N GLU A 607 6.52 -27.63 9.96
CA GLU A 607 7.10 -28.95 9.65
C GLU A 607 7.15 -29.88 10.87
N GLY A 608 6.78 -29.40 12.07
CA GLY A 608 6.74 -30.17 13.30
C GLY A 608 8.06 -30.23 14.08
N PHE A 609 9.05 -29.38 13.74
CA PHE A 609 10.35 -29.28 14.40
C PHE A 609 10.36 -28.20 15.49
N PHE A 610 9.51 -28.37 16.52
CA PHE A 610 9.28 -27.35 17.55
C PHE A 610 10.55 -26.93 18.32
N ASP A 611 11.40 -27.88 18.71
CA ASP A 611 12.67 -27.57 19.41
C ASP A 611 13.62 -26.72 18.57
N LEU A 612 13.57 -26.88 17.24
CA LEU A 612 14.38 -26.10 16.31
C LEU A 612 13.75 -24.72 16.07
N ALA A 613 12.42 -24.64 16.01
CA ALA A 613 11.69 -23.38 15.94
C ALA A 613 12.00 -22.49 17.15
N GLU A 614 12.01 -23.07 18.36
CA GLU A 614 12.38 -22.34 19.58
C GLU A 614 13.82 -21.84 19.54
N LYS A 615 14.77 -22.66 19.05
CA LYS A 615 16.16 -22.22 18.85
C LYS A 615 16.27 -21.05 17.87
N PHE A 616 15.52 -21.06 16.76
CA PHE A 616 15.50 -19.92 15.84
C PHE A 616 14.94 -18.65 16.47
N ILE A 617 13.92 -18.76 17.32
CA ILE A 617 13.37 -17.62 18.07
C ILE A 617 14.42 -17.06 19.03
N GLU A 618 15.09 -17.91 19.80
CA GLU A 618 16.09 -17.46 20.77
C GLU A 618 17.31 -16.83 20.09
N VAL A 619 17.79 -17.40 18.97
CA VAL A 619 18.87 -16.79 18.17
C VAL A 619 18.43 -15.44 17.62
N GLY A 620 17.21 -15.30 17.10
CA GLY A 620 16.68 -14.01 16.64
C GLY A 620 16.67 -12.93 17.74
N LYS A 621 16.40 -13.29 19.01
CA LYS A 621 16.52 -12.33 20.13
C LYS A 621 17.96 -11.86 20.36
N ILE A 622 18.94 -12.74 20.11
CA ILE A 622 20.37 -12.42 20.24
C ILE A 622 20.80 -11.48 19.11
N GLU A 623 20.41 -11.74 17.86
CA GLU A 623 20.78 -10.89 16.72
C GLU A 623 20.24 -9.46 16.87
N LYS A 624 19.07 -9.27 17.51
CA LYS A 624 18.60 -7.93 17.90
C LYS A 624 19.60 -7.18 18.81
N SER A 625 20.22 -7.89 19.75
CA SER A 625 21.27 -7.32 20.62
C SER A 625 22.52 -6.95 19.83
N HIS A 626 22.85 -7.71 18.77
CA HIS A 626 23.94 -7.37 17.86
C HIS A 626 23.63 -6.10 17.06
N GLU A 627 22.42 -5.97 16.51
CA GLU A 627 21.97 -4.72 15.85
C GLU A 627 22.12 -3.52 16.80
N ASP A 628 21.57 -3.63 18.02
CA ASP A 628 21.63 -2.57 19.03
C ASP A 628 23.09 -2.17 19.35
N ARG A 629 23.99 -3.16 19.41
CA ARG A 629 25.43 -2.93 19.63
C ARG A 629 26.05 -2.19 18.46
N TYR A 630 25.86 -2.66 17.23
CA TYR A 630 26.46 -2.03 16.05
C TYR A 630 25.93 -0.63 15.80
N ARG A 631 24.63 -0.39 16.01
CA ARG A 631 24.06 0.97 15.91
C ARG A 631 24.62 1.91 16.97
N LYS A 632 24.82 1.44 18.21
CA LYS A 632 25.48 2.25 19.26
C LYS A 632 26.94 2.56 18.92
N LEU A 633 27.69 1.58 18.39
CA LEU A 633 29.07 1.78 17.95
C LEU A 633 29.15 2.76 16.77
N LEU A 634 28.27 2.63 15.78
CA LEU A 634 28.18 3.55 14.64
C LEU A 634 27.87 4.97 15.13
N ASN A 635 26.88 5.12 16.01
CA ASN A 635 26.55 6.41 16.61
C ASN A 635 27.73 7.01 17.38
N ASN A 636 28.51 6.20 18.11
CA ASN A 636 29.71 6.68 18.78
C ASN A 636 30.76 7.20 17.79
N ILE A 637 30.93 6.56 16.63
CA ILE A 637 31.84 7.04 15.57
C ILE A 637 31.31 8.35 14.98
N GLU A 638 30.04 8.41 14.60
CA GLU A 638 29.41 9.60 14.01
C GLU A 638 29.42 10.82 14.94
N MET A 639 29.20 10.58 16.25
CA MET A 639 29.25 11.62 17.29
C MET A 639 30.67 11.94 17.77
N LYS A 640 31.71 11.29 17.23
CA LYS A 640 33.11 11.35 17.73
C LYS A 640 33.23 10.99 19.21
N ALA A 641 32.27 10.23 19.73
CA ALA A 641 32.17 9.85 21.12
C ALA A 641 32.90 8.53 21.44
N VAL A 642 33.70 8.01 20.51
CA VAL A 642 34.52 6.80 20.71
C VAL A 642 35.60 7.07 21.78
N PHE A 643 36.28 8.21 21.68
CA PHE A 643 37.38 8.61 22.57
C PHE A 643 37.09 9.92 23.31
N GLU A 644 35.85 10.40 23.27
CA GLU A 644 35.38 11.60 23.96
C GLU A 644 34.00 11.37 24.58
N LYS A 645 33.78 11.81 25.82
CA LYS A 645 32.50 11.75 26.53
C LYS A 645 32.13 13.13 27.07
N SER A 646 30.82 13.36 27.24
CA SER A 646 30.29 14.62 27.76
C SER A 646 30.69 14.88 29.22
N GLU A 647 30.85 13.81 29.99
CA GLU A 647 31.24 13.78 31.39
C GLU A 647 32.66 13.22 31.54
N GLU A 648 33.31 13.51 32.68
CA GLU A 648 34.59 12.88 32.99
C GLU A 648 34.40 11.38 33.13
N THR A 649 35.19 10.60 32.40
CA THR A 649 35.13 9.14 32.39
C THR A 649 36.52 8.59 32.62
N MET A 650 36.59 7.39 33.21
CA MET A 650 37.84 6.65 33.36
C MET A 650 38.15 5.90 32.05
N TRP A 651 39.28 6.23 31.45
CA TRP A 651 39.80 5.55 30.27
C TRP A 651 40.88 4.55 30.68
N GLU A 652 40.89 3.39 30.06
CA GLU A 652 41.85 2.31 30.29
C GLU A 652 42.55 1.95 28.99
N CYS A 653 43.88 1.87 29.02
CA CYS A 653 44.67 1.39 27.89
C CYS A 653 44.62 -0.14 27.83
N ILE A 654 43.97 -0.71 26.82
CA ILE A 654 43.79 -2.17 26.66
C ILE A 654 45.10 -2.94 26.44
N ASN A 655 46.20 -2.23 26.13
CA ASN A 655 47.52 -2.84 25.97
C ASN A 655 48.31 -2.98 27.29
N CYS A 656 48.21 -2.03 28.22
CA CYS A 656 49.05 -2.00 29.42
C CYS A 656 48.32 -1.70 30.74
N GLY A 657 47.00 -1.46 30.70
CA GLY A 657 46.18 -1.17 31.86
C GLY A 657 46.32 0.25 32.42
N HIS A 658 46.99 1.17 31.73
CA HIS A 658 47.12 2.56 32.20
C HIS A 658 45.74 3.23 32.29
N LEU A 659 45.45 3.79 33.47
CA LEU A 659 44.19 4.48 33.77
C LEU A 659 44.38 6.00 33.76
N VAL A 660 43.45 6.69 33.11
CA VAL A 660 43.44 8.14 33.04
C VAL A 660 42.01 8.67 33.08
N MET A 661 41.77 9.64 33.96
CA MET A 661 40.47 10.29 34.10
C MET A 661 40.41 11.54 33.21
N GLY A 662 39.35 11.68 32.43
CA GLY A 662 39.12 12.88 31.63
C GLY A 662 37.96 12.73 30.66
N LYS A 663 37.57 13.84 30.04
CA LYS A 663 36.54 13.83 28.99
C LYS A 663 37.02 13.18 27.69
N LYS A 664 38.34 13.16 27.45
CA LYS A 664 38.97 12.58 26.26
C LYS A 664 40.00 11.54 26.64
N ALA A 665 40.08 10.46 25.88
CA ALA A 665 41.21 9.56 25.94
C ALA A 665 42.47 10.27 25.42
N PRO A 666 43.66 10.01 25.98
CA PRO A 666 44.92 10.57 25.48
C PRO A 666 45.19 10.17 24.02
N ASP A 667 45.74 11.09 23.22
CA ASP A 667 46.13 10.80 21.84
C ASP A 667 47.19 9.69 21.75
N VAL A 668 48.03 9.60 22.79
CA VAL A 668 49.07 8.57 22.97
C VAL A 668 49.11 8.14 24.44
N CYS A 669 49.19 6.84 24.71
CA CYS A 669 49.36 6.33 26.06
C CYS A 669 50.73 6.74 26.63
N PRO A 670 50.81 7.41 27.79
CA PRO A 670 52.07 7.91 28.34
C PRO A 670 53.02 6.80 28.83
N VAL A 671 52.52 5.57 28.96
CA VAL A 671 53.29 4.42 29.44
C VAL A 671 53.86 3.60 28.28
N CYS A 672 52.99 3.09 27.40
CA CYS A 672 53.40 2.19 26.33
C CYS A 672 53.52 2.84 24.95
N MET A 673 53.21 4.14 24.83
CA MET A 673 53.32 4.92 23.59
C MET A 673 52.43 4.45 22.42
N TYR A 674 51.40 3.64 22.70
CA TYR A 674 50.40 3.27 21.70
C TYR A 674 49.38 4.40 21.49
N SER A 675 48.79 4.44 20.29
CA SER A 675 47.84 5.47 19.89
C SER A 675 46.52 5.42 20.68
N GLN A 676 45.74 6.49 20.59
CA GLN A 676 44.41 6.64 21.19
C GLN A 676 43.48 5.44 20.95
N GLY A 677 43.63 4.74 19.82
CA GLY A 677 42.84 3.55 19.46
C GLY A 677 42.95 2.39 20.45
N PHE A 678 43.90 2.44 21.39
CA PHE A 678 44.08 1.44 22.45
C PHE A 678 43.40 1.84 23.77
N PHE A 679 42.62 2.92 23.81
CA PHE A 679 41.86 3.30 24.99
C PHE A 679 40.40 2.89 24.87
N GLU A 680 39.85 2.33 25.94
CA GLU A 680 38.42 2.09 26.10
C GLU A 680 37.89 2.71 27.40
N VAL A 681 36.57 2.83 27.52
CA VAL A 681 35.96 3.22 28.80
C VAL A 681 36.07 2.03 29.74
N ARG A 682 36.67 2.24 30.92
CA ARG A 682 36.84 1.17 31.90
C ARG A 682 35.48 0.62 32.32
N ALA A 683 35.28 -0.68 32.10
CA ALA A 683 34.11 -1.40 32.59
C ALA A 683 34.46 -2.05 33.95
N GLU A 684 33.75 -1.67 35.01
CA GLU A 684 33.81 -2.36 36.30
C GLU A 684 32.59 -3.27 36.43
N ASN A 685 32.81 -4.58 36.24
CA ASN A 685 31.78 -5.61 36.28
C ASN A 685 32.15 -6.81 37.18
N TYR A 686 33.07 -6.60 38.13
CA TYR A 686 33.57 -7.57 39.11
C TYR A 686 33.32 -7.11 40.54
#